data_AF-A0A3D2UXP0-F1
#
_entry.id   AF-A0A3D2UXP0-F1
#
_cell.length_a   1.000
_cell.length_b   1.000
_cell.length_c   1.000
_cell.angle_alpha   90.00
_cell.angle_beta   90.00
_cell.angle_gamma   90.00
#
_symmetry.space_group_name_H-M   'P 1'
#
loop_
_entity.id
_entity.type
_entity.pdbx_description
1 polymer ?
#
loop_
_entity_poly.entity_id
_entity_poly.type
_entity_poly.pdbx_seq_one_letter_code
_entity_poly.pdbx_strand_id
1 'polypeptide(L)'
;MVTLYLSSQIKTRITRFFNHLYFAHLFHIIFLALLSLTMALMTLCKAEALETDLLEPRPPYLFMTVENAEDIQVKKRLTTVRSRLVNIDFSLLPDPEENFVAEPEGEMELILNFFSGLEFTALIQKIEKNRSGSYSWYGILKDVPFSQVVLVVNQGTVFGQISKPNFTYQIRHITNGIHAVYEVDPSKFPPDGEPIAPEIESKSSTITNPQKESDGTSEPAPPSLEDSLYQNPFPKSGIGYGQMGDAPLSGIATKPDTLTSSSNSSASDPGVQADDGTVIDVLVVYTAEAKAEEGGTSAIETLIDLAESETNAAYSNSGVDHVIRVVAKQEISFSESGFSFSEFLNSAQDGSISGLQALRDTNGADLVVVLVDGDDSLCGLGYLMTTVASSFAPFGYSVTQTNCATGNYSFGHEIGHNMAARHDRANDNTDGAPFDYNHGYVDSSNGFKTIMGTSSDTRISNFSNPNVLFGGAVTGVAEGDPLAADNRLTFQNTSLTVSNFRQAIDSPSNQAFASIVPFSNSNRVISPYWQSDSSSYSFIAVTHPSLTSMASQIGVIVRAIKNDGTLFGSAKSFTVDSSATNRIFIVRSSHPIINSTSLTDVELITGNSTFQHGFLHLNPVASNPNISVDGFRDITRLSYWGAIVVENNTTGFAMEFIGDTHDSAATPSMADSAAVSGVN
;
A
#
# COMPACT_ATOMS: atom_id res chain seq x y z
N MET A 1 -99.04 54.79 -19.75
CA MET A 1 -98.28 53.55 -20.07
C MET A 1 -96.77 53.70 -19.92
N VAL A 2 -96.15 54.83 -20.27
CA VAL A 2 -94.67 55.02 -20.18
C VAL A 2 -94.13 55.00 -18.73
N THR A 3 -94.87 55.52 -17.75
CA THR A 3 -94.42 55.61 -16.35
C THR A 3 -94.39 54.25 -15.61
N LEU A 4 -95.27 53.32 -15.97
CA LEU A 4 -95.29 51.96 -15.40
C LEU A 4 -94.18 51.08 -15.98
N TYR A 5 -93.78 51.31 -17.24
CA TYR A 5 -92.71 50.58 -17.89
C TYR A 5 -91.32 50.97 -17.35
N LEU A 6 -91.08 52.26 -17.09
CA LEU A 6 -89.83 52.71 -16.46
C LEU A 6 -89.67 52.21 -15.01
N SER A 7 -90.75 52.18 -14.22
CA SER A 7 -90.70 51.71 -12.82
C SER A 7 -90.36 50.21 -12.73
N SER A 8 -90.91 49.39 -13.64
CA SER A 8 -90.59 47.97 -13.74
C SER A 8 -89.11 47.74 -14.10
N GLN A 9 -88.59 48.43 -15.12
CA GLN A 9 -87.21 48.29 -15.57
C GLN A 9 -86.18 48.73 -14.52
N ILE A 10 -86.49 49.77 -13.72
CA ILE A 10 -85.62 50.23 -12.62
C ILE A 10 -85.61 49.20 -11.48
N LYS A 11 -86.77 48.67 -11.07
CA LYS A 11 -86.83 47.59 -10.06
C LYS A 11 -86.03 46.37 -10.48
N THR A 12 -86.17 45.90 -11.72
CA THR A 12 -85.44 44.72 -12.22
C THR A 12 -83.93 44.96 -12.28
N ARG A 13 -83.48 46.17 -12.64
CA ARG A 13 -82.05 46.52 -12.64
C ARG A 13 -81.47 46.62 -11.23
N ILE A 14 -82.22 47.18 -10.28
CA ILE A 14 -81.80 47.25 -8.87
C ILE A 14 -81.70 45.85 -8.26
N THR A 15 -82.70 44.97 -8.49
CA THR A 15 -82.65 43.58 -7.99
C THR A 15 -81.51 42.78 -8.61
N ARG A 16 -81.20 42.97 -9.90
CA ARG A 16 -80.03 42.35 -10.54
C ARG A 16 -78.70 42.87 -9.98
N PHE A 17 -78.61 44.17 -9.67
CA PHE A 17 -77.42 44.76 -9.07
C PHE A 17 -77.17 44.23 -7.65
N PHE A 18 -78.21 44.15 -6.81
CA PHE A 18 -78.10 43.57 -5.47
C PHE A 18 -77.81 42.06 -5.50
N ASN A 19 -78.38 41.30 -6.44
CA ASN A 19 -78.03 39.88 -6.60
C ASN A 19 -76.59 39.68 -7.05
N HIS A 20 -76.05 40.53 -7.93
CA HIS A 20 -74.63 40.48 -8.29
C HIS A 20 -73.70 40.84 -7.13
N LEU A 21 -74.06 41.84 -6.33
CA LEU A 21 -73.30 42.19 -5.12
C LEU A 21 -73.33 41.06 -4.08
N TYR A 22 -74.48 40.40 -3.92
CA TYR A 22 -74.65 39.27 -3.00
C TYR A 22 -73.86 38.04 -3.46
N PHE A 23 -73.88 37.73 -4.76
CA PHE A 23 -73.07 36.67 -5.34
C PHE A 23 -71.57 36.96 -5.25
N ALA A 24 -71.14 38.21 -5.47
CA ALA A 24 -69.74 38.60 -5.33
C ALA A 24 -69.26 38.46 -3.88
N HIS A 25 -70.07 38.90 -2.90
CA HIS A 25 -69.74 38.73 -1.48
C HIS A 25 -69.72 37.26 -1.07
N LEU A 26 -70.68 36.46 -1.51
CA LEU A 26 -70.73 35.03 -1.22
C LEU A 26 -69.53 34.31 -1.84
N PHE A 27 -69.14 34.66 -3.07
CA PHE A 27 -67.96 34.09 -3.74
C PHE A 27 -66.66 34.47 -3.02
N HIS A 28 -66.55 35.70 -2.52
CA HIS A 28 -65.39 36.15 -1.75
C HIS A 28 -65.27 35.44 -0.40
N ILE A 29 -66.41 35.21 0.28
CA ILE A 29 -66.46 34.46 1.55
C ILE A 29 -66.09 32.99 1.31
N ILE A 30 -66.62 32.37 0.26
CA ILE A 30 -66.28 30.98 -0.12
C ILE A 30 -64.80 30.87 -0.48
N PHE A 31 -64.24 31.83 -1.23
CA PHE A 31 -62.83 31.85 -1.59
C PHE A 31 -61.92 32.00 -0.36
N LEU A 32 -62.25 32.91 0.57
CA LEU A 32 -61.52 33.07 1.82
C LEU A 32 -61.60 31.82 2.71
N ALA A 33 -62.76 31.16 2.76
CA ALA A 33 -62.95 29.91 3.51
C ALA A 33 -62.16 28.75 2.90
N LEU A 34 -62.10 28.66 1.57
CA LEU A 34 -61.26 27.69 0.85
C LEU A 34 -59.77 27.98 1.08
N LEU A 35 -59.35 29.25 1.03
CA LEU A 35 -57.97 29.64 1.28
C LEU A 35 -57.55 29.32 2.73
N SER A 36 -58.41 29.62 3.71
CA SER A 36 -58.16 29.27 5.11
C SER A 36 -58.14 27.76 5.33
N LEU A 37 -58.99 27.01 4.63
CA LEU A 37 -59.01 25.54 4.69
C LEU A 37 -57.75 24.95 4.06
N THR A 38 -57.26 25.50 2.94
CA THR A 38 -55.99 25.06 2.33
C THR A 38 -54.79 25.40 3.20
N MET A 39 -54.74 26.57 3.83
CA MET A 39 -53.69 26.89 4.79
C MET A 39 -53.77 25.98 6.02
N ALA A 40 -54.98 25.72 6.55
CA ALA A 40 -55.20 24.81 7.66
C ALA A 40 -54.77 23.37 7.33
N LEU A 41 -55.12 22.86 6.14
CA LEU A 41 -54.66 21.55 5.65
C LEU A 41 -53.15 21.53 5.42
N MET A 42 -52.54 22.59 4.91
CA MET A 42 -51.08 22.67 4.79
C MET A 42 -50.42 22.66 6.17
N THR A 43 -50.95 23.38 7.15
CA THR A 43 -50.45 23.33 8.54
C THR A 43 -50.68 21.99 9.22
N LEU A 44 -51.82 21.32 8.97
CA LEU A 44 -52.07 19.97 9.49
C LEU A 44 -51.14 18.94 8.84
N CYS A 45 -50.95 19.01 7.52
CA CYS A 45 -50.03 18.13 6.79
C CYS A 45 -48.58 18.37 7.22
N LYS A 46 -48.21 19.61 7.57
CA LYS A 46 -46.89 19.94 8.14
C LYS A 46 -46.76 19.46 9.58
N ALA A 47 -47.83 19.50 10.36
CA ALA A 47 -47.86 19.00 11.74
C ALA A 47 -47.82 17.47 11.78
N GLU A 48 -48.61 16.78 10.95
CA GLU A 48 -48.55 15.31 10.79
C GLU A 48 -47.18 14.88 10.26
N ALA A 49 -46.58 15.59 9.29
CA ALA A 49 -45.21 15.31 8.83
C ALA A 49 -44.16 15.51 9.94
N LEU A 50 -44.36 16.49 10.83
CA LEU A 50 -43.48 16.75 11.97
C LEU A 50 -43.70 15.72 13.10
N GLU A 51 -44.93 15.23 13.28
CA GLU A 51 -45.27 14.20 14.28
C GLU A 51 -44.82 12.80 13.84
N THR A 52 -44.83 12.49 12.54
CA THR A 52 -44.26 11.26 11.99
C THR A 52 -42.72 11.23 12.05
N ASP A 53 -42.03 12.38 11.96
CA ASP A 53 -40.57 12.47 12.08
C ASP A 53 -40.06 12.30 13.53
N LEU A 54 -40.97 12.33 14.52
CA LEU A 54 -40.64 12.20 15.95
C LEU A 54 -40.91 10.80 16.53
N LEU A 55 -41.55 9.89 15.78
CA LEU A 55 -42.00 8.59 16.27
C LEU A 55 -41.22 7.39 15.71
N GLU A 56 -40.48 7.54 14.60
CA GLU A 56 -39.50 6.54 14.20
C GLU A 56 -38.14 6.87 14.85
N PRO A 57 -37.44 5.89 15.44
CA PRO A 57 -36.07 6.11 15.88
C PRO A 57 -35.25 6.53 14.66
N ARG A 58 -34.73 7.76 14.67
CA ARG A 58 -33.86 8.24 13.60
C ARG A 58 -32.72 7.23 13.42
N PRO A 59 -32.37 6.90 12.18
CA PRO A 59 -31.22 6.05 11.92
C PRO A 59 -29.97 6.62 12.63
N PRO A 60 -29.01 5.77 13.04
CA PRO A 60 -27.77 6.22 13.67
C PRO A 60 -26.91 6.97 12.64
N TYR A 61 -27.22 8.25 12.43
CA TYR A 61 -26.53 9.13 11.51
C TYR A 61 -25.18 9.55 12.07
N LEU A 62 -24.13 9.37 11.27
CA LEU A 62 -22.79 9.83 11.66
C LEU A 62 -22.70 11.36 11.76
N PHE A 63 -23.37 12.07 10.86
CA PHE A 63 -23.26 13.52 10.74
C PHE A 63 -24.45 14.24 11.38
N MET A 64 -24.19 14.95 12.47
CA MET A 64 -25.16 15.73 13.21
C MET A 64 -25.08 17.21 12.83
N THR A 65 -26.19 17.93 12.96
CA THR A 65 -26.25 19.36 12.67
C THR A 65 -25.40 20.15 13.67
N VAL A 66 -24.70 21.18 13.18
CA VAL A 66 -23.98 22.14 14.02
C VAL A 66 -24.91 23.30 14.36
N GLU A 67 -25.09 23.56 15.64
CA GLU A 67 -25.78 24.77 16.12
C GLU A 67 -24.79 25.95 16.17
N ASN A 68 -25.27 27.17 15.89
CA ASN A 68 -24.47 28.41 15.95
C ASN A 68 -23.23 28.42 15.03
N ALA A 69 -23.36 27.89 13.82
CA ALA A 69 -22.28 27.79 12.83
C ALA A 69 -22.07 29.05 11.97
N GLU A 70 -22.77 30.16 12.26
CA GLU A 70 -22.84 31.34 11.38
C GLU A 70 -21.48 32.02 11.15
N ASP A 71 -20.58 31.94 12.13
CA ASP A 71 -19.24 32.52 12.06
C ASP A 71 -18.15 31.54 11.59
N ILE A 72 -18.51 30.26 11.36
CA ILE A 72 -17.55 29.22 10.97
C ILE A 72 -17.46 29.18 9.46
N GLN A 73 -16.33 29.63 8.93
CA GLN A 73 -16.05 29.58 7.50
C GLN A 73 -15.60 28.18 7.10
N VAL A 74 -16.31 27.59 6.14
CA VAL A 74 -15.88 26.35 5.49
C VAL A 74 -14.90 26.69 4.39
N LYS A 75 -13.82 25.94 4.31
CA LYS A 75 -12.82 26.15 3.28
C LYS A 75 -13.39 25.89 1.89
N LYS A 76 -13.04 26.72 0.92
CA LYS A 76 -13.45 26.52 -0.47
C LYS A 76 -12.23 26.27 -1.32
N ARG A 77 -12.13 25.07 -1.91
CA ARG A 77 -11.10 24.69 -2.87
C ARG A 77 -11.66 24.68 -4.28
N LEU A 78 -10.79 24.68 -5.29
CA LEU A 78 -11.19 24.58 -6.70
C LEU A 78 -11.98 23.29 -6.98
N THR A 79 -11.68 22.22 -6.25
CA THR A 79 -12.33 20.92 -6.34
C THR A 79 -13.66 20.83 -5.59
N THR A 80 -13.97 21.79 -4.71
CA THR A 80 -15.19 21.76 -3.88
C THR A 80 -16.43 22.15 -4.68
N VAL A 81 -17.36 21.20 -4.83
CA VAL A 81 -18.69 21.45 -5.42
C VAL A 81 -19.62 22.09 -4.39
N ARG A 82 -19.71 21.48 -3.22
CA ARG A 82 -20.47 21.98 -2.06
C ARG A 82 -19.93 21.39 -0.77
N SER A 83 -20.28 22.02 0.35
CA SER A 83 -19.87 21.59 1.67
C SER A 83 -20.96 21.77 2.71
N ARG A 84 -20.83 21.06 3.83
CA ARG A 84 -21.73 21.12 4.98
C ARG A 84 -20.92 20.97 6.27
N LEU A 85 -21.18 21.84 7.25
CA LEU A 85 -20.65 21.70 8.61
C LEU A 85 -21.45 20.66 9.39
N VAL A 86 -20.73 19.80 10.10
CA VAL A 86 -21.29 18.66 10.84
C VAL A 86 -20.56 18.48 12.17
N ASN A 87 -21.29 18.02 13.18
CA ASN A 87 -20.71 17.35 14.34
C ASN A 87 -20.68 15.84 14.05
N ILE A 88 -19.69 15.13 14.59
CA ILE A 88 -19.59 13.68 14.44
C ILE A 88 -20.17 12.99 15.69
N ASP A 89 -21.02 12.00 15.48
CA ASP A 89 -21.42 11.08 16.56
C ASP A 89 -20.34 10.00 16.77
N PHE A 90 -19.40 10.26 17.67
CA PHE A 90 -18.33 9.32 18.00
C PHE A 90 -18.82 8.06 18.72
N SER A 91 -20.07 8.00 19.20
CA SER A 91 -20.61 6.74 19.75
C SER A 91 -20.78 5.65 18.69
N LEU A 92 -20.85 6.05 17.42
CA LEU A 92 -20.89 5.15 16.25
C LEU A 92 -19.50 4.79 15.72
N LEU A 93 -18.44 5.37 16.29
CA LEU A 93 -17.04 5.12 15.95
C LEU A 93 -16.25 4.68 17.20
N PRO A 94 -16.61 3.55 17.83
CA PRO A 94 -15.91 3.09 19.03
C PRO A 94 -14.46 2.72 18.73
N ASP A 95 -13.55 3.04 19.64
CA ASP A 95 -12.18 2.53 19.60
C ASP A 95 -12.21 1.01 19.81
N PRO A 96 -11.79 0.19 18.83
CA PRO A 96 -11.78 -1.25 19.02
C PRO A 96 -10.61 -1.65 19.94
N GLU A 97 -10.85 -2.57 20.89
CA GLU A 97 -9.79 -3.08 21.80
C GLU A 97 -8.70 -3.86 21.03
N GLU A 98 -9.05 -4.45 19.88
CA GLU A 98 -8.16 -5.14 18.93
C GLU A 98 -8.58 -4.83 17.48
N ASN A 99 -7.65 -4.88 16.52
CA ASN A 99 -7.96 -4.63 15.10
C ASN A 99 -9.16 -5.47 14.62
N PHE A 100 -10.15 -4.83 13.99
CA PHE A 100 -11.38 -5.47 13.53
C PHE A 100 -11.22 -5.92 12.08
N VAL A 101 -11.68 -7.13 11.78
CA VAL A 101 -11.89 -7.63 10.43
C VAL A 101 -13.26 -8.29 10.40
N ALA A 102 -14.12 -7.86 9.48
CA ALA A 102 -15.45 -8.41 9.34
C ALA A 102 -15.39 -9.82 8.73
N GLU A 103 -16.10 -10.75 9.35
CA GLU A 103 -16.50 -12.00 8.68
C GLU A 103 -17.54 -11.68 7.59
N PRO A 104 -17.70 -12.52 6.55
CA PRO A 104 -18.73 -12.32 5.53
C PRO A 104 -20.13 -12.14 6.16
N GLU A 105 -20.87 -11.11 5.75
CA GLU A 105 -22.19 -10.70 6.29
C GLU A 105 -22.16 -10.12 7.72
N GLY A 106 -20.98 -9.95 8.31
CA GLY A 106 -20.75 -9.35 9.63
C GLY A 106 -20.24 -7.90 9.58
N GLU A 107 -20.38 -7.21 8.44
CA GLU A 107 -19.90 -5.83 8.30
C GLU A 107 -20.63 -4.86 9.23
N MET A 108 -19.89 -3.91 9.81
CA MET A 108 -20.51 -2.83 10.58
C MET A 108 -21.13 -1.82 9.62
N GLU A 109 -22.42 -1.56 9.76
CA GLU A 109 -23.13 -0.57 8.95
C GLU A 109 -23.01 0.83 9.58
N LEU A 110 -22.56 1.81 8.79
CA LEU A 110 -22.46 3.21 9.18
C LEU A 110 -23.21 4.10 8.19
N ILE A 111 -24.17 4.90 8.67
CA ILE A 111 -24.99 5.74 7.80
C ILE A 111 -24.34 7.11 7.62
N LEU A 112 -23.90 7.38 6.39
CA LEU A 112 -23.25 8.59 5.94
C LEU A 112 -24.27 9.54 5.31
N ASN A 113 -24.91 10.35 6.15
CA ASN A 113 -25.92 11.34 5.75
C ASN A 113 -25.28 12.67 5.30
N PHE A 114 -24.50 12.63 4.21
CA PHE A 114 -23.67 13.75 3.74
C PHE A 114 -24.48 15.05 3.54
N PHE A 115 -25.58 15.00 2.79
CA PHE A 115 -26.42 16.17 2.49
C PHE A 115 -27.90 15.82 2.65
N SER A 116 -28.76 16.84 2.70
CA SER A 116 -30.21 16.62 2.79
C SER A 116 -30.69 15.77 1.60
N GLY A 117 -31.29 14.61 1.90
CA GLY A 117 -31.75 13.65 0.90
C GLY A 117 -30.65 12.87 0.19
N LEU A 118 -29.40 12.92 0.67
CA LEU A 118 -28.27 12.15 0.15
C LEU A 118 -27.58 11.39 1.27
N GLU A 119 -27.89 10.10 1.34
CA GLU A 119 -27.46 9.19 2.39
C GLU A 119 -26.90 7.93 1.75
N PHE A 120 -25.78 7.43 2.29
CA PHE A 120 -25.22 6.15 1.91
C PHE A 120 -24.95 5.31 3.15
N THR A 121 -25.13 4.00 3.05
CA THR A 121 -24.69 3.06 4.08
C THR A 121 -23.29 2.58 3.73
N ALA A 122 -22.30 2.88 4.56
CA ALA A 122 -20.99 2.28 4.49
C ALA A 122 -20.99 0.93 5.22
N LEU A 123 -20.47 -0.10 4.57
CA LEU A 123 -20.20 -1.42 5.13
C LEU A 123 -18.72 -1.44 5.51
N ILE A 124 -18.42 -1.29 6.79
CA ILE A 124 -17.07 -1.31 7.32
C ILE A 124 -16.63 -2.77 7.43
N GLN A 125 -15.55 -3.08 6.72
CA GLN A 125 -15.00 -4.42 6.57
C GLN A 125 -13.75 -4.61 7.41
N LYS A 126 -13.05 -3.53 7.76
CA LYS A 126 -11.80 -3.60 8.51
C LYS A 126 -11.56 -2.33 9.32
N ILE A 127 -11.03 -2.47 10.53
CA ILE A 127 -10.51 -1.36 11.34
C ILE A 127 -9.12 -1.73 11.83
N GLU A 128 -8.18 -0.81 11.69
CA GLU A 128 -6.79 -1.02 12.04
C GLU A 128 -6.24 0.15 12.84
N LYS A 129 -5.42 -0.17 13.84
CA LYS A 129 -4.70 0.80 14.64
C LYS A 129 -3.41 1.23 13.94
N ASN A 130 -3.29 2.51 13.67
CA ASN A 130 -2.10 3.12 13.11
C ASN A 130 -1.02 3.27 14.18
N ARG A 131 0.24 3.40 13.75
CA ARG A 131 1.39 3.62 14.67
C ARG A 131 1.26 4.90 15.50
N SER A 132 0.57 5.92 14.97
CA SER A 132 0.24 7.16 15.68
C SER A 132 -0.75 6.95 16.84
N GLY A 133 -1.45 5.82 16.88
CA GLY A 133 -2.52 5.52 17.82
C GLY A 133 -3.93 5.86 17.30
N SER A 134 -4.06 6.42 16.09
CA SER A 134 -5.35 6.59 15.41
C SER A 134 -5.87 5.26 14.86
N TYR A 135 -7.13 5.22 14.42
CA TYR A 135 -7.75 4.04 13.81
C TYR A 135 -8.20 4.31 12.38
N SER A 136 -7.77 3.47 11.44
CA SER A 136 -8.19 3.49 10.04
C SER A 136 -9.30 2.47 9.79
N TRP A 137 -10.41 2.94 9.26
CA TRP A 137 -11.63 2.19 8.98
C TRP A 137 -11.78 2.06 7.47
N TYR A 138 -11.83 0.84 6.97
CA TYR A 138 -11.93 0.52 5.56
C TYR A 138 -13.27 -0.14 5.27
N GLY A 139 -13.89 0.25 4.16
CA GLY A 139 -15.15 -0.34 3.75
C GLY A 139 -15.56 0.06 2.34
N ILE A 140 -16.81 -0.26 2.03
CA ILE A 140 -17.48 0.06 0.76
C ILE A 140 -18.84 0.68 1.06
N LEU A 141 -19.44 1.34 0.08
CA LEU A 141 -20.82 1.78 0.14
C LEU A 141 -21.73 0.63 -0.35
N LYS A 142 -22.76 0.34 0.43
CA LYS A 142 -23.79 -0.65 0.11
C LYS A 142 -24.46 -0.30 -1.21
N ASP A 143 -24.62 -1.29 -2.09
CA ASP A 143 -25.23 -1.17 -3.42
C ASP A 143 -24.58 -0.15 -4.37
N VAL A 144 -23.37 0.35 -4.04
CA VAL A 144 -22.61 1.24 -4.91
C VAL A 144 -21.34 0.50 -5.34
N PRO A 145 -21.31 -0.08 -6.55
CA PRO A 145 -20.14 -0.81 -7.01
C PRO A 145 -18.94 0.13 -7.12
N PHE A 146 -17.75 -0.43 -6.87
CA PHE A 146 -16.47 0.27 -6.98
C PHE A 146 -16.27 1.44 -6.04
N SER A 147 -17.14 1.58 -5.03
CA SER A 147 -16.91 2.55 -3.98
C SER A 147 -15.79 2.10 -3.04
N GLN A 148 -15.15 3.07 -2.41
CA GLN A 148 -14.22 2.84 -1.32
C GLN A 148 -14.54 3.84 -0.21
N VAL A 149 -14.44 3.38 1.03
CA VAL A 149 -14.55 4.18 2.25
C VAL A 149 -13.26 3.99 3.03
N VAL A 150 -12.53 5.07 3.28
CA VAL A 150 -11.39 5.09 4.21
C VAL A 150 -11.62 6.24 5.18
N LEU A 151 -11.75 5.94 6.47
CA LEU A 151 -11.85 6.93 7.54
C LEU A 151 -10.68 6.75 8.50
N VAL A 152 -10.07 7.85 8.94
CA VAL A 152 -9.13 7.85 10.06
C VAL A 152 -9.75 8.60 11.21
N VAL A 153 -9.88 7.90 12.34
CA VAL A 153 -10.44 8.40 13.58
C VAL A 153 -9.30 8.61 14.58
N ASN A 154 -9.16 9.83 15.07
CA ASN A 154 -8.11 10.19 16.03
C ASN A 154 -8.68 11.16 17.07
N GLN A 155 -8.91 10.68 18.30
CA GLN A 155 -9.33 11.46 19.48
C GLN A 155 -10.15 12.73 19.17
N GLY A 156 -11.43 12.56 18.80
CA GLY A 156 -12.34 13.69 18.53
C GLY A 156 -12.18 14.33 17.14
N THR A 157 -11.32 13.78 16.28
CA THR A 157 -11.17 14.17 14.87
C THR A 157 -11.41 12.98 13.95
N VAL A 158 -11.89 13.27 12.74
CA VAL A 158 -12.19 12.29 11.70
C VAL A 158 -11.77 12.89 10.38
N PHE A 159 -10.89 12.19 9.68
CA PHE A 159 -10.61 12.46 8.28
C PHE A 159 -11.17 11.31 7.47
N GLY A 160 -11.78 11.61 6.34
CA GLY A 160 -12.44 10.58 5.54
C GLY A 160 -12.35 10.86 4.07
N GLN A 161 -12.27 9.78 3.31
CA GLN A 161 -12.34 9.75 1.87
C GLN A 161 -13.32 8.65 1.48
N ILE A 162 -14.37 9.05 0.76
CA ILE A 162 -15.39 8.16 0.24
C ILE A 162 -15.47 8.37 -1.26
N SER A 163 -14.87 7.46 -2.01
CA SER A 163 -14.86 7.52 -3.48
C SER A 163 -15.95 6.61 -4.04
N LYS A 164 -16.53 7.05 -5.15
CA LYS A 164 -17.41 6.26 -6.03
C LYS A 164 -17.18 6.74 -7.47
N PRO A 165 -17.69 6.03 -8.49
CA PRO A 165 -17.56 6.51 -9.87
C PRO A 165 -18.00 7.98 -10.02
N ASN A 166 -17.10 8.81 -10.58
CA ASN A 166 -17.24 10.25 -10.87
C ASN A 166 -17.26 11.23 -9.68
N PHE A 167 -17.35 10.79 -8.42
CA PHE A 167 -17.46 11.71 -7.28
C PHE A 167 -16.75 11.19 -6.04
N THR A 168 -16.26 12.14 -5.27
CA THR A 168 -15.60 11.92 -3.99
C THR A 168 -16.31 12.72 -2.91
N TYR A 169 -16.49 12.12 -1.73
CA TYR A 169 -16.82 12.84 -0.50
C TYR A 169 -15.62 12.86 0.43
N GLN A 170 -15.33 14.02 1.00
CA GLN A 170 -14.26 14.21 1.97
C GLN A 170 -14.82 14.65 3.30
N ILE A 171 -14.28 14.11 4.39
CA ILE A 171 -14.53 14.57 5.75
C ILE A 171 -13.23 15.21 6.24
N ARG A 172 -13.30 16.45 6.70
CA ARG A 172 -12.14 17.15 7.27
C ARG A 172 -12.54 17.81 8.58
N HIS A 173 -11.66 17.77 9.57
CA HIS A 173 -11.79 18.56 10.78
C HIS A 173 -11.60 20.05 10.46
N ILE A 174 -12.32 20.92 11.15
CA ILE A 174 -12.20 22.38 11.01
C ILE A 174 -11.71 22.99 12.33
N THR A 175 -12.48 22.87 13.41
CA THR A 175 -12.11 23.41 14.73
C THR A 175 -13.06 22.87 15.81
N ASN A 176 -12.61 22.81 17.06
CA ASN A 176 -13.46 22.48 18.24
C ASN A 176 -14.37 21.24 18.08
N GLY A 177 -13.92 20.22 17.36
CA GLY A 177 -14.68 18.99 17.11
C GLY A 177 -15.74 19.10 16.00
N ILE A 178 -15.80 20.24 15.32
CA ILE A 178 -16.63 20.47 14.13
C ILE A 178 -15.85 20.05 12.89
N HIS A 179 -16.56 19.39 11.99
CA HIS A 179 -16.03 18.90 10.72
C HIS A 179 -16.81 19.52 9.57
N ALA A 180 -16.22 19.43 8.38
CA ALA A 180 -16.89 19.69 7.13
C ALA A 180 -16.93 18.43 6.29
N VAL A 181 -18.09 18.15 5.73
CA VAL A 181 -18.28 17.21 4.63
C VAL A 181 -18.21 18.01 3.33
N TYR A 182 -17.38 17.56 2.40
CA TYR A 182 -17.23 18.12 1.07
C TYR A 182 -17.70 17.13 0.02
N GLU A 183 -18.44 17.60 -0.98
CA GLU A 183 -18.54 16.92 -2.27
C GLU A 183 -17.48 17.52 -3.20
N VAL A 184 -16.64 16.65 -3.75
CA VAL A 184 -15.44 16.99 -4.49
C VAL A 184 -15.58 16.49 -5.93
N ASP A 185 -15.28 17.37 -6.89
CA ASP A 185 -15.12 17.02 -8.30
C ASP A 185 -13.66 16.62 -8.56
N PRO A 186 -13.37 15.33 -8.75
CA PRO A 186 -12.00 14.86 -8.95
C PRO A 186 -11.39 15.35 -10.27
N SER A 187 -12.19 15.79 -11.24
CA SER A 187 -11.66 16.33 -12.50
C SER A 187 -11.04 17.73 -12.36
N LYS A 188 -11.10 18.33 -11.16
CA LYS A 188 -10.62 19.68 -10.86
C LYS A 188 -9.30 19.70 -10.09
N PHE A 189 -8.75 18.53 -9.75
CA PHE A 189 -7.41 18.47 -9.19
C PHE A 189 -6.39 18.98 -10.21
N PRO A 190 -5.34 19.70 -9.77
CA PRO A 190 -4.16 19.94 -10.59
C PRO A 190 -3.58 18.62 -11.13
N PRO A 191 -2.80 18.66 -12.23
CA PRO A 191 -2.07 17.48 -12.68
C PRO A 191 -0.96 17.12 -11.69
N ASP A 192 -0.60 15.84 -11.61
CA ASP A 192 0.68 15.43 -11.01
C ASP A 192 1.83 15.83 -11.95
N GLY A 193 2.99 16.18 -11.40
CA GLY A 193 4.14 16.63 -12.18
C GLY A 193 4.87 15.50 -12.88
N GLU A 194 5.58 15.79 -13.98
CA GLU A 194 6.50 14.82 -14.57
C GLU A 194 7.67 14.58 -13.60
N PRO A 195 7.94 13.33 -13.20
CA PRO A 195 8.94 13.05 -12.18
C PRO A 195 10.36 13.33 -12.69
N ILE A 196 11.26 13.67 -11.78
CA ILE A 196 12.64 14.04 -12.12
C ILE A 196 13.53 12.80 -12.03
N ALA A 197 14.11 12.35 -13.13
CA ALA A 197 15.17 11.34 -13.10
C ALA A 197 16.50 12.00 -12.69
N PRO A 198 17.11 11.63 -11.55
CA PRO A 198 18.36 12.23 -11.12
C PRO A 198 19.56 11.72 -11.93
N GLU A 199 20.56 12.59 -12.13
CA GLU A 199 21.86 12.19 -12.65
C GLU A 199 22.67 11.48 -11.57
N ILE A 200 22.64 10.14 -11.57
CA ILE A 200 23.45 9.32 -10.67
C ILE A 200 24.74 8.95 -11.40
N GLU A 201 25.88 9.53 -10.99
CA GLU A 201 27.18 9.15 -11.55
C GLU A 201 27.42 7.64 -11.34
N SER A 202 27.42 6.89 -12.43
CA SER A 202 28.00 5.55 -12.42
C SER A 202 29.49 5.71 -12.18
N LYS A 203 29.97 5.52 -10.95
CA LYS A 203 31.40 5.32 -10.73
C LYS A 203 31.80 4.02 -11.42
N SER A 204 32.14 4.13 -12.71
CA SER A 204 32.92 3.14 -13.41
C SER A 204 34.22 3.02 -12.64
N SER A 205 34.48 1.83 -12.07
CA SER A 205 35.73 1.46 -11.43
C SER A 205 36.86 1.49 -12.45
N THR A 206 37.26 2.69 -12.85
CA THR A 206 38.43 2.91 -13.69
C THR A 206 39.62 2.76 -12.76
N ILE A 207 40.25 1.59 -12.79
CA ILE A 207 41.55 1.37 -12.16
C ILE A 207 42.53 2.29 -12.89
N THR A 208 42.66 3.53 -12.43
CA THR A 208 43.78 4.41 -12.77
C THR A 208 45.00 3.86 -12.07
N ASN A 209 45.84 3.19 -12.85
CA ASN A 209 47.17 2.75 -12.46
C ASN A 209 47.99 3.99 -12.05
N PRO A 210 48.40 4.17 -10.78
CA PRO A 210 49.14 5.36 -10.38
C PRO A 210 50.48 5.41 -11.07
N GLN A 211 50.81 6.59 -11.57
CA GLN A 211 52.05 6.89 -12.26
C GLN A 211 53.28 6.57 -11.41
N LYS A 212 54.26 6.04 -12.14
CA LYS A 212 55.68 5.93 -11.88
C LYS A 212 56.28 7.27 -11.41
N GLU A 213 56.71 7.34 -10.15
CA GLU A 213 57.72 8.29 -9.68
C GLU A 213 58.96 7.51 -9.19
N SER A 214 60.12 8.07 -9.53
CA SER A 214 61.45 7.49 -9.41
C SER A 214 62.30 8.25 -8.38
N ASP A 215 62.94 7.52 -7.46
CA ASP A 215 64.27 7.72 -6.82
C ASP A 215 64.25 7.01 -5.46
N GLY A 216 65.25 6.29 -4.93
CA GLY A 216 66.60 5.95 -5.34
C GLY A 216 67.33 5.31 -4.14
N THR A 217 68.22 4.33 -4.38
CA THR A 217 69.25 3.74 -3.47
C THR A 217 68.78 2.89 -2.27
N SER A 218 69.36 1.75 -1.85
CA SER A 218 70.44 0.84 -2.30
C SER A 218 70.45 -0.40 -1.36
N GLU A 219 70.51 -1.63 -1.91
CA GLU A 219 71.01 -2.97 -1.45
C GLU A 219 71.30 -3.34 0.05
N PRO A 220 71.48 -4.64 0.44
CA PRO A 220 71.55 -5.89 -0.36
C PRO A 220 70.77 -7.11 0.18
N ALA A 221 70.63 -8.13 -0.67
CA ALA A 221 70.23 -9.52 -0.34
C ALA A 221 71.38 -10.31 0.34
N PRO A 222 71.08 -11.45 0.99
CA PRO A 222 71.57 -12.76 0.46
C PRO A 222 70.63 -13.95 0.81
N PRO A 223 71.00 -15.23 0.59
CA PRO A 223 71.01 -15.92 -0.70
C PRO A 223 70.15 -17.22 -0.72
N SER A 224 69.99 -17.77 -1.92
CA SER A 224 69.50 -19.11 -2.25
C SER A 224 70.20 -20.27 -1.51
N LEU A 225 69.52 -21.42 -1.36
CA LEU A 225 70.04 -22.78 -1.67
C LEU A 225 68.95 -23.87 -1.59
N GLU A 226 69.16 -24.91 -2.39
CA GLU A 226 68.26 -25.98 -2.86
C GLU A 226 68.01 -27.16 -1.89
N ASP A 227 66.97 -27.94 -2.25
CA ASP A 227 66.75 -29.39 -2.18
C ASP A 227 66.88 -30.20 -0.87
N SER A 228 65.80 -30.92 -0.51
CA SER A 228 65.78 -32.40 -0.52
C SER A 228 64.51 -33.02 0.11
N LEU A 229 63.67 -33.63 -0.75
CA LEU A 229 63.15 -35.02 -0.71
C LEU A 229 62.19 -35.56 0.38
N TYR A 230 61.06 -36.11 -0.14
CA TYR A 230 60.24 -37.28 0.26
C TYR A 230 59.58 -37.25 1.67
N GLN A 231 58.33 -37.65 1.89
CA GLN A 231 57.55 -38.75 1.29
C GLN A 231 56.08 -38.67 1.80
N ASN A 232 55.11 -38.89 0.91
CA ASN A 232 53.78 -39.42 1.26
C ASN A 232 53.78 -40.89 0.78
N PRO A 233 53.14 -41.86 1.46
CA PRO A 233 51.80 -42.24 1.02
C PRO A 233 50.86 -42.90 2.07
N PHE A 234 49.56 -42.79 1.78
CA PHE A 234 48.39 -43.44 2.41
C PHE A 234 48.41 -44.98 2.48
N PRO A 235 47.50 -45.57 3.30
CA PRO A 235 46.59 -46.63 2.80
C PRO A 235 45.11 -46.27 3.11
N LYS A 236 44.19 -46.21 2.14
CA LYS A 236 43.39 -47.26 1.47
C LYS A 236 42.48 -48.14 2.36
N SER A 237 41.17 -47.86 2.23
CA SER A 237 40.02 -48.76 1.95
C SER A 237 39.59 -49.86 2.93
N GLY A 238 38.30 -49.85 3.28
CA GLY A 238 37.57 -51.01 3.79
C GLY A 238 36.07 -50.73 3.98
N ILE A 239 35.24 -51.44 3.24
CA ILE A 239 33.77 -51.32 3.07
C ILE A 239 33.08 -52.27 4.06
N GLY A 240 31.85 -51.99 4.54
CA GLY A 240 31.03 -53.03 5.21
C GLY A 240 29.73 -52.57 5.89
N TYR A 241 28.60 -53.10 5.42
CA TYR A 241 27.20 -52.92 5.80
C TYR A 241 26.80 -53.48 7.19
N GLY A 242 25.72 -52.96 7.81
CA GLY A 242 24.67 -53.81 8.42
C GLY A 242 24.27 -53.64 9.91
N GLN A 243 23.00 -53.25 10.11
CA GLN A 243 21.99 -53.68 11.11
C GLN A 243 22.10 -53.45 12.65
N MET A 244 21.09 -52.70 13.15
CA MET A 244 20.08 -53.03 14.18
C MET A 244 20.49 -53.70 15.51
N GLY A 245 20.08 -53.09 16.65
CA GLY A 245 19.54 -53.82 17.80
C GLY A 245 20.14 -53.54 19.18
N ASP A 246 19.28 -53.00 20.04
CA ASP A 246 19.12 -53.28 21.49
C ASP A 246 20.04 -52.64 22.55
N ALA A 247 19.35 -51.89 23.42
CA ALA A 247 19.81 -51.34 24.70
C ALA A 247 20.18 -52.43 25.72
N PRO A 248 20.84 -52.06 26.85
CA PRO A 248 20.01 -51.88 28.04
C PRO A 248 20.38 -50.70 28.96
N LEU A 249 19.33 -50.31 29.69
CA LEU A 249 19.26 -49.40 30.83
C LEU A 249 20.26 -49.70 31.96
N SER A 250 20.83 -48.64 32.54
CA SER A 250 21.07 -48.54 33.98
C SER A 250 20.89 -47.08 34.41
N GLY A 251 19.77 -46.79 35.08
CA GLY A 251 19.49 -45.48 35.65
C GLY A 251 20.12 -45.30 37.02
N ILE A 252 20.38 -44.04 37.40
CA ILE A 252 20.20 -43.47 38.73
C ILE A 252 19.80 -42.00 38.51
N ALA A 253 18.70 -41.60 39.15
CA ALA A 253 18.12 -40.27 39.13
C ALA A 253 18.76 -39.33 40.16
N THR A 254 18.90 -38.03 39.84
CA THR A 254 18.49 -36.87 40.67
C THR A 254 18.66 -35.55 39.91
N LYS A 255 17.63 -34.70 40.02
CA LYS A 255 17.35 -33.33 39.50
C LYS A 255 18.33 -32.25 40.07
N PRO A 256 18.19 -30.94 39.73
CA PRO A 256 18.57 -30.19 38.52
C PRO A 256 19.81 -29.29 38.76
N ASP A 257 20.65 -29.05 37.76
CA ASP A 257 21.72 -28.05 37.90
C ASP A 257 21.22 -26.64 37.54
N THR A 258 21.31 -25.80 38.57
CA THR A 258 21.03 -24.37 38.61
C THR A 258 21.96 -23.59 37.68
N LEU A 259 21.40 -22.66 36.90
CA LEU A 259 22.13 -21.64 36.14
C LEU A 259 23.09 -20.88 37.06
N THR A 260 24.39 -21.04 36.85
CA THR A 260 25.41 -20.15 37.42
C THR A 260 25.72 -19.05 36.41
N SER A 261 25.30 -17.84 36.75
CA SER A 261 25.63 -16.61 36.04
C SER A 261 27.13 -16.36 36.08
N SER A 262 27.81 -16.56 34.95
CA SER A 262 29.12 -15.98 34.69
C SER A 262 28.94 -14.75 33.81
N SER A 263 28.87 -13.60 34.47
CA SER A 263 28.93 -12.27 33.89
C SER A 263 30.32 -12.04 33.31
N ASN A 264 30.48 -12.32 32.02
CA ASN A 264 31.46 -11.68 31.14
C ASN A 264 31.12 -12.07 29.69
N SER A 265 30.01 -11.53 29.19
CA SER A 265 29.83 -11.30 27.75
C SER A 265 30.00 -9.82 27.50
N SER A 266 31.05 -9.46 26.79
CA SER A 266 31.04 -8.28 25.94
C SER A 266 29.83 -8.46 25.03
N ALA A 267 28.79 -7.66 25.23
CA ALA A 267 27.67 -7.61 24.31
C ALA A 267 28.25 -7.27 22.92
N SER A 268 28.26 -8.26 22.04
CA SER A 268 28.22 -7.96 20.62
C SER A 268 26.85 -7.33 20.40
N ASP A 269 26.87 -6.11 19.89
CA ASP A 269 25.74 -5.37 19.36
C ASP A 269 24.81 -6.34 18.60
N PRO A 270 23.48 -6.38 18.86
CA PRO A 270 22.57 -7.09 17.98
C PRO A 270 22.67 -6.40 16.61
N GLY A 271 23.45 -6.99 15.70
CA GLY A 271 23.59 -6.48 14.35
C GLY A 271 22.20 -6.27 13.77
N VAL A 272 21.90 -5.03 13.35
CA VAL A 272 20.61 -4.65 12.79
C VAL A 272 20.33 -5.57 11.59
N GLN A 273 19.25 -6.35 11.68
CA GLN A 273 18.83 -7.24 10.62
C GLN A 273 18.33 -6.39 9.45
N ALA A 274 18.82 -6.68 8.24
CA ALA A 274 18.36 -6.00 7.04
C ALA A 274 16.86 -6.23 6.82
N ASP A 275 16.14 -5.19 6.41
CA ASP A 275 14.71 -5.23 6.19
C ASP A 275 14.38 -6.13 4.98
N ASP A 276 13.26 -6.85 5.05
CA ASP A 276 12.92 -7.92 4.10
C ASP A 276 12.08 -7.45 2.90
N GLY A 277 11.86 -6.14 2.78
CA GLY A 277 11.10 -5.51 1.70
C GLY A 277 9.58 -5.58 1.87
N THR A 278 9.06 -6.00 3.03
CA THR A 278 7.62 -6.01 3.33
C THR A 278 7.10 -4.67 3.86
N VAL A 279 7.98 -3.84 4.43
CA VAL A 279 7.64 -2.50 4.96
C VAL A 279 8.63 -1.49 4.40
N ILE A 280 8.12 -0.35 3.97
CA ILE A 280 8.90 0.83 3.57
C ILE A 280 8.66 1.92 4.60
N ASP A 281 9.71 2.32 5.30
CA ASP A 281 9.60 3.34 6.35
C ASP A 281 9.60 4.74 5.73
N VAL A 282 8.56 5.52 6.01
CA VAL A 282 8.36 6.84 5.43
C VAL A 282 8.39 7.91 6.52
N LEU A 283 9.29 8.89 6.36
CA LEU A 283 9.22 10.14 7.11
C LEU A 283 8.31 11.10 6.34
N VAL A 284 7.29 11.63 7.01
CA VAL A 284 6.47 12.68 6.43
C VAL A 284 6.76 14.00 7.14
N VAL A 285 7.20 15.00 6.39
CA VAL A 285 7.39 16.36 6.92
C VAL A 285 6.39 17.31 6.29
N TYR A 286 6.12 18.43 6.94
CA TYR A 286 5.19 19.43 6.44
C TYR A 286 5.59 20.85 6.81
N THR A 287 5.23 21.80 5.97
CA THR A 287 5.49 23.24 6.19
C THR A 287 4.51 23.85 7.20
N ALA A 288 4.84 25.04 7.70
CA ALA A 288 3.94 25.79 8.56
C ALA A 288 2.67 26.25 7.80
N GLU A 289 2.82 26.54 6.52
CA GLU A 289 1.77 26.89 5.57
C GLU A 289 0.81 25.71 5.37
N ALA A 290 1.30 24.51 5.05
CA ALA A 290 0.49 23.28 4.94
C ALA A 290 -0.28 22.98 6.24
N LYS A 291 0.39 23.13 7.39
CA LYS A 291 -0.26 22.95 8.70
C LYS A 291 -1.38 23.96 8.92
N ALA A 292 -1.15 25.24 8.61
CA ALA A 292 -2.15 26.29 8.75
C ALA A 292 -3.32 26.08 7.79
N GLU A 293 -3.02 25.65 6.55
CA GLU A 293 -3.98 25.28 5.53
C GLU A 293 -4.90 24.14 6.03
N GLU A 294 -4.36 23.05 6.55
CA GLU A 294 -5.17 21.91 6.99
C GLU A 294 -5.93 22.15 8.31
N GLY A 295 -5.60 23.21 9.07
CA GLY A 295 -6.30 23.57 10.31
C GLY A 295 -5.55 23.24 11.60
N GLY A 296 -4.24 23.00 11.52
CA GLY A 296 -3.34 22.79 12.66
C GLY A 296 -2.69 21.42 12.70
N THR A 297 -1.87 21.18 13.73
CA THR A 297 -1.05 19.96 13.87
C THR A 297 -1.89 18.68 13.85
N SER A 298 -2.95 18.61 14.66
CA SER A 298 -3.81 17.41 14.71
C SER A 298 -4.48 17.11 13.36
N ALA A 299 -4.86 18.16 12.63
CA ALA A 299 -5.50 18.01 11.32
C ALA A 299 -4.51 17.47 10.27
N ILE A 300 -3.33 18.08 10.13
CA ILE A 300 -2.35 17.62 9.15
C ILE A 300 -1.78 16.24 9.50
N GLU A 301 -1.56 15.93 10.78
CA GLU A 301 -1.09 14.60 11.18
C GLU A 301 -2.14 13.51 10.91
N THR A 302 -3.43 13.82 11.03
CA THR A 302 -4.51 12.88 10.71
C THR A 302 -4.72 12.76 9.19
N LEU A 303 -4.49 13.83 8.42
CA LEU A 303 -4.41 13.77 6.96
C LEU A 303 -3.27 12.83 6.52
N ILE A 304 -2.11 12.88 7.17
CA ILE A 304 -0.98 11.98 6.88
C ILE A 304 -1.36 10.52 7.14
N ASP A 305 -2.04 10.23 8.25
CA ASP A 305 -2.55 8.87 8.53
C ASP A 305 -3.55 8.40 7.45
N LEU A 306 -4.40 9.30 6.96
CA LEU A 306 -5.33 8.98 5.88
C LEU A 306 -4.59 8.71 4.56
N ALA A 307 -3.56 9.49 4.23
CA ALA A 307 -2.74 9.28 3.04
C ALA A 307 -1.97 7.94 3.09
N GLU A 308 -1.42 7.58 4.25
CA GLU A 308 -0.82 6.27 4.50
C GLU A 308 -1.84 5.15 4.28
N SER A 309 -3.03 5.28 4.88
CA SER A 309 -4.11 4.29 4.80
C SER A 309 -4.64 4.11 3.37
N GLU A 310 -4.82 5.19 2.62
CA GLU A 310 -5.22 5.13 1.21
C GLU A 310 -4.15 4.47 0.33
N THR A 311 -2.88 4.77 0.59
CA THR A 311 -1.76 4.18 -0.16
C THR A 311 -1.67 2.68 0.10
N ASN A 312 -1.75 2.26 1.36
CA ASN A 312 -1.75 0.83 1.73
C ASN A 312 -3.00 0.10 1.23
N ALA A 313 -4.17 0.74 1.23
CA ALA A 313 -5.37 0.21 0.59
C ALA A 313 -5.19 0.05 -0.92
N ALA A 314 -4.56 1.02 -1.60
CA ALA A 314 -4.28 0.93 -3.02
C ALA A 314 -3.28 -0.19 -3.35
N TYR A 315 -2.24 -0.39 -2.53
CA TYR A 315 -1.34 -1.54 -2.65
C TYR A 315 -2.10 -2.87 -2.53
N SER A 316 -2.92 -3.02 -1.49
CA SER A 316 -3.76 -4.21 -1.29
C SER A 316 -4.69 -4.47 -2.48
N ASN A 317 -5.42 -3.44 -2.92
CA ASN A 317 -6.32 -3.51 -4.09
C ASN A 317 -5.60 -3.93 -5.38
N SER A 318 -4.29 -3.70 -5.46
CA SER A 318 -3.46 -3.95 -6.64
C SER A 318 -2.66 -5.24 -6.54
N GLY A 319 -2.77 -5.98 -5.44
CA GLY A 319 -1.98 -7.18 -5.18
C GLY A 319 -0.49 -6.90 -4.95
N VAL A 320 -0.17 -5.74 -4.38
CA VAL A 320 1.19 -5.36 -3.99
C VAL A 320 1.44 -5.84 -2.56
N ASP A 321 2.61 -6.44 -2.33
CA ASP A 321 2.90 -7.19 -1.11
C ASP A 321 3.48 -6.36 0.03
N HIS A 322 4.00 -5.17 -0.26
CA HIS A 322 4.59 -4.32 0.76
C HIS A 322 3.60 -3.24 1.18
N VAL A 323 3.90 -2.63 2.32
CA VAL A 323 3.23 -1.42 2.81
C VAL A 323 4.20 -0.32 3.08
N ILE A 324 3.69 0.90 3.15
CA ILE A 324 4.41 1.98 3.79
C ILE A 324 4.02 2.05 5.27
N ARG A 325 4.98 2.48 6.09
CA ARG A 325 4.79 2.77 7.51
C ARG A 325 5.30 4.17 7.80
N VAL A 326 4.45 5.07 8.28
CA VAL A 326 4.89 6.42 8.66
C VAL A 326 5.64 6.34 10.00
N VAL A 327 6.97 6.50 9.93
CA VAL A 327 7.85 6.38 11.11
C VAL A 327 8.01 7.67 11.89
N ALA A 328 7.73 8.82 11.27
CA ALA A 328 7.70 10.10 11.94
C ALA A 328 6.90 11.12 11.13
N LYS A 329 6.33 12.09 11.86
CA LYS A 329 5.65 13.26 11.32
C LYS A 329 6.27 14.49 11.96
N GLN A 330 6.68 15.48 11.17
CA GLN A 330 7.37 16.64 11.72
C GLN A 330 7.14 17.90 10.89
N GLU A 331 6.80 18.99 11.58
CA GLU A 331 6.84 20.31 10.99
C GLU A 331 8.27 20.75 10.74
N ILE A 332 8.56 21.25 9.53
CA ILE A 332 9.84 21.82 9.14
C ILE A 332 9.77 23.35 9.12
N SER A 333 10.87 23.99 9.53
CA SER A 333 11.03 25.44 9.50
C SER A 333 11.53 25.92 8.13
N PHE A 334 10.77 25.65 7.07
CA PHE A 334 11.08 26.06 5.70
C PHE A 334 9.82 26.59 5.02
N SER A 335 9.90 27.78 4.42
CA SER A 335 8.75 28.45 3.80
C SER A 335 8.61 28.06 2.34
N GLU A 336 7.37 27.92 1.89
CA GLU A 336 7.02 27.66 0.49
C GLU A 336 7.25 28.89 -0.41
N SER A 337 7.29 30.09 0.19
CA SER A 337 7.35 31.34 -0.56
C SER A 337 8.60 31.46 -1.43
N GLY A 338 8.37 31.61 -2.74
CA GLY A 338 9.44 31.79 -3.73
C GLY A 338 10.04 30.49 -4.27
N PHE A 339 9.43 29.34 -3.98
CA PHE A 339 9.86 28.04 -4.51
C PHE A 339 8.78 27.40 -5.37
N SER A 340 9.14 26.96 -6.57
CA SER A 340 8.36 25.98 -7.33
C SER A 340 8.47 24.59 -6.71
N PHE A 341 7.59 23.65 -7.09
CA PHE A 341 7.69 22.24 -6.69
C PHE A 341 9.09 21.64 -6.94
N SER A 342 9.70 21.93 -8.09
CA SER A 342 11.05 21.45 -8.42
C SER A 342 12.13 22.04 -7.51
N GLU A 343 12.05 23.33 -7.20
CA GLU A 343 13.03 23.97 -6.31
C GLU A 343 12.86 23.49 -4.86
N PHE A 344 11.62 23.24 -4.43
CA PHE A 344 11.32 22.68 -3.13
C PHE A 344 11.83 21.24 -3.01
N LEU A 345 11.56 20.39 -4.02
CA LEU A 345 12.05 19.02 -4.07
C LEU A 345 13.59 18.97 -4.02
N ASN A 346 14.27 19.82 -4.80
CA ASN A 346 15.72 19.94 -4.75
C ASN A 346 16.21 20.40 -3.37
N SER A 347 15.54 21.37 -2.73
CA SER A 347 15.90 21.86 -1.39
C SER A 347 15.74 20.79 -0.31
N ALA A 348 14.73 19.93 -0.44
CA ALA A 348 14.53 18.78 0.45
C ALA A 348 15.64 17.73 0.29
N GLN A 349 16.11 17.55 -0.95
CA GLN A 349 17.13 16.57 -1.31
C GLN A 349 18.55 17.02 -0.94
N ASP A 350 18.93 18.26 -1.25
CA ASP A 350 20.31 18.76 -1.22
C ASP A 350 20.81 19.21 0.17
N GLY A 351 19.93 19.21 1.17
CA GLY A 351 20.23 19.62 2.54
C GLY A 351 19.93 21.08 2.86
N SER A 352 19.31 21.83 1.95
CA SER A 352 18.89 23.21 2.19
C SER A 352 17.81 23.31 3.29
N ILE A 353 16.96 22.28 3.43
CA ILE A 353 16.04 22.17 4.57
C ILE A 353 16.81 21.66 5.79
N SER A 354 17.20 22.60 6.65
CA SER A 354 18.01 22.32 7.85
C SER A 354 17.43 21.20 8.72
N GLY A 355 18.23 20.15 8.93
CA GLY A 355 17.90 19.05 9.84
C GLY A 355 17.06 17.93 9.21
N LEU A 356 16.58 18.07 7.97
CA LEU A 356 15.73 17.07 7.34
C LEU A 356 16.44 15.73 7.14
N GLN A 357 17.69 15.72 6.68
CA GLN A 357 18.46 14.48 6.49
C GLN A 357 18.75 13.81 7.84
N ALA A 358 19.08 14.59 8.87
CA ALA A 358 19.28 14.07 10.21
C ALA A 358 18.00 13.47 10.80
N LEU A 359 16.83 14.07 10.53
CA LEU A 359 15.54 13.53 10.92
C LEU A 359 15.24 12.21 10.20
N ARG A 360 15.51 12.14 8.89
CA ARG A 360 15.39 10.92 8.09
C ARG A 360 16.26 9.79 8.66
N ASP A 361 17.53 10.09 8.95
CA ASP A 361 18.48 9.13 9.49
C ASP A 361 18.08 8.68 10.92
N THR A 362 17.64 9.62 11.77
CA THR A 362 17.26 9.34 13.17
C THR A 362 16.04 8.43 13.28
N ASN A 363 15.12 8.50 12.32
CA ASN A 363 13.90 7.70 12.32
C ASN A 363 14.01 6.45 11.43
N GLY A 364 15.17 6.20 10.80
CA GLY A 364 15.35 5.07 9.90
C GLY A 364 14.47 5.12 8.65
N ALA A 365 14.11 6.31 8.17
CA ALA A 365 13.15 6.44 7.07
C ALA A 365 13.80 6.18 5.70
N ASP A 366 13.25 5.20 4.98
CA ASP A 366 13.62 4.85 3.62
C ASP A 366 13.27 5.95 2.63
N LEU A 367 12.08 6.53 2.76
CA LEU A 367 11.59 7.61 1.89
C LEU A 367 11.16 8.83 2.71
N VAL A 368 11.14 9.99 2.06
CA VAL A 368 10.67 11.24 2.65
C VAL A 368 9.61 11.86 1.76
N VAL A 369 8.45 12.16 2.33
CA VAL A 369 7.42 12.95 1.65
C VAL A 369 7.29 14.30 2.36
N VAL A 370 7.34 15.39 1.59
CA VAL A 370 7.09 16.74 2.09
C VAL A 370 5.68 17.18 1.69
N LEU A 371 4.83 17.47 2.66
CA LEU A 371 3.53 18.08 2.42
C LEU A 371 3.62 19.61 2.42
N VAL A 372 3.05 20.21 1.39
CA VAL A 372 2.98 21.67 1.17
C VAL A 372 1.52 22.10 0.98
N ASP A 373 1.19 23.35 1.30
CA ASP A 373 -0.09 23.97 0.90
C ASP A 373 -0.16 24.05 -0.63
N GLY A 374 0.96 24.41 -1.25
CA GLY A 374 1.14 24.47 -2.69
C GLY A 374 0.44 25.66 -3.33
N ASP A 375 0.62 25.81 -4.65
CA ASP A 375 0.13 26.94 -5.43
C ASP A 375 -0.93 26.54 -6.46
N ASP A 376 -1.52 25.35 -6.32
CA ASP A 376 -2.44 24.71 -7.26
C ASP A 376 -1.87 24.51 -8.68
N SER A 377 -0.54 24.62 -8.88
CA SER A 377 0.10 24.37 -10.18
C SER A 377 0.26 22.87 -10.46
N LEU A 378 0.60 22.09 -9.43
CA LEU A 378 0.80 20.64 -9.47
C LEU A 378 0.28 20.01 -8.18
N CYS A 379 -0.16 18.76 -8.27
CA CYS A 379 -0.52 17.98 -7.09
C CYS A 379 0.69 17.36 -6.38
N GLY A 380 1.77 17.10 -7.11
CA GLY A 380 2.96 16.46 -6.57
C GLY A 380 4.12 16.43 -7.55
N LEU A 381 5.30 16.16 -7.00
CA LEU A 381 6.53 15.94 -7.75
C LEU A 381 7.51 15.08 -6.93
N GLY A 382 8.01 14.01 -7.53
CA GLY A 382 9.01 13.11 -6.94
C GLY A 382 10.21 12.86 -7.85
N TYR A 383 11.29 12.35 -7.27
CA TYR A 383 12.37 11.78 -8.07
C TYR A 383 12.00 10.38 -8.58
N LEU A 384 12.39 10.09 -9.81
CA LEU A 384 12.16 8.81 -10.46
C LEU A 384 13.37 7.89 -10.32
N MET A 385 13.17 6.72 -9.71
CA MET A 385 14.17 5.66 -9.74
C MET A 385 14.21 5.01 -11.13
N THR A 386 15.28 5.24 -11.88
CA THR A 386 15.49 4.66 -13.23
C THR A 386 16.40 3.43 -13.24
N THR A 387 17.07 3.14 -12.12
CA THR A 387 17.89 1.95 -11.88
C THR A 387 17.68 1.49 -10.45
N VAL A 388 17.37 0.20 -10.25
CA VAL A 388 17.17 -0.36 -8.91
C VAL A 388 18.51 -0.52 -8.22
N ALA A 389 18.88 0.47 -7.40
CA ALA A 389 20.13 0.51 -6.68
C ALA A 389 20.05 1.36 -5.42
N SER A 390 20.84 0.99 -4.40
CA SER A 390 20.98 1.77 -3.17
C SER A 390 21.58 3.17 -3.39
N SER A 391 22.24 3.39 -4.53
CA SER A 391 22.71 4.73 -4.95
C SER A 391 21.58 5.72 -5.20
N PHE A 392 20.33 5.27 -5.34
CA PHE A 392 19.16 6.14 -5.41
C PHE A 392 18.72 6.67 -4.04
N ALA A 393 19.17 6.08 -2.92
CA ALA A 393 18.74 6.49 -1.58
C ALA A 393 18.80 8.01 -1.31
N PRO A 394 19.83 8.77 -1.75
CA PRO A 394 19.89 10.22 -1.59
C PRO A 394 18.78 11.00 -2.33
N PHE A 395 18.04 10.36 -3.24
CA PHE A 395 16.94 10.93 -4.03
C PHE A 395 15.56 10.38 -3.65
N GLY A 396 15.44 9.56 -2.59
CA GLY A 396 14.16 9.07 -2.07
C GLY A 396 13.31 10.16 -1.40
N TYR A 397 12.91 11.17 -2.18
CA TYR A 397 12.14 12.34 -1.76
C TYR A 397 11.00 12.62 -2.75
N SER A 398 9.90 13.13 -2.21
CA SER A 398 8.82 13.73 -2.97
C SER A 398 8.20 14.93 -2.25
N VAL A 399 7.48 15.76 -3.00
CA VAL A 399 6.68 16.89 -2.51
C VAL A 399 5.23 16.68 -2.97
N THR A 400 4.27 16.86 -2.09
CA THR A 400 2.84 16.66 -2.40
C THR A 400 1.99 17.77 -1.80
N GLN A 401 1.05 18.29 -2.59
CA GLN A 401 0.07 19.26 -2.12
C GLN A 401 -0.92 18.59 -1.16
N THR A 402 -1.20 19.18 -0.01
CA THR A 402 -2.08 18.55 1.01
C THR A 402 -3.48 18.24 0.48
N ASN A 403 -4.02 19.08 -0.40
CA ASN A 403 -5.35 18.87 -1.00
C ASN A 403 -5.39 17.65 -1.94
N CYS A 404 -4.27 17.27 -2.55
CA CYS A 404 -4.14 16.14 -3.48
C CYS A 404 -3.61 14.87 -2.81
N ALA A 405 -3.03 14.98 -1.60
CA ALA A 405 -2.45 13.85 -0.88
C ALA A 405 -3.42 12.68 -0.72
N THR A 406 -4.71 12.98 -0.53
CA THR A 406 -5.80 12.00 -0.40
C THR A 406 -6.88 12.24 -1.44
N GLY A 407 -7.55 11.18 -1.86
CA GLY A 407 -8.62 11.20 -2.86
C GLY A 407 -8.20 11.46 -4.31
N ASN A 408 -7.11 12.21 -4.55
CA ASN A 408 -6.36 12.17 -5.81
C ASN A 408 -5.21 11.15 -5.78
N TYR A 409 -4.91 10.62 -4.58
CA TYR A 409 -3.87 9.63 -4.31
C TYR A 409 -2.45 10.10 -4.67
N SER A 410 -2.20 11.41 -4.71
CA SER A 410 -0.89 11.94 -5.11
C SER A 410 0.23 11.57 -4.14
N PHE A 411 -0.09 11.39 -2.84
CA PHE A 411 0.91 10.92 -1.87
C PHE A 411 1.50 9.55 -2.26
N GLY A 412 0.63 8.59 -2.58
CA GLY A 412 1.04 7.27 -3.06
C GLY A 412 1.63 7.30 -4.47
N HIS A 413 1.16 8.20 -5.34
CA HIS A 413 1.68 8.42 -6.69
C HIS A 413 3.17 8.81 -6.65
N GLU A 414 3.53 9.82 -5.84
CA GLU A 414 4.91 10.30 -5.79
C GLU A 414 5.85 9.28 -5.12
N ILE A 415 5.38 8.56 -4.09
CA ILE A 415 6.11 7.39 -3.55
C ILE A 415 6.33 6.35 -4.65
N GLY A 416 5.34 6.16 -5.52
CA GLY A 416 5.44 5.30 -6.69
C GLY A 416 6.65 5.64 -7.56
N HIS A 417 6.88 6.91 -7.86
CA HIS A 417 8.07 7.37 -8.60
C HIS A 417 9.39 7.06 -7.89
N ASN A 418 9.44 7.29 -6.58
CA ASN A 418 10.61 6.91 -5.77
C ASN A 418 10.88 5.40 -5.79
N MET A 419 9.86 4.58 -6.07
CA MET A 419 9.92 3.13 -6.22
C MET A 419 9.87 2.66 -7.69
N ALA A 420 10.26 3.53 -8.62
CA ALA A 420 10.43 3.29 -10.05
C ALA A 420 9.15 3.15 -10.88
N ALA A 421 7.97 3.42 -10.32
CA ALA A 421 6.75 3.50 -11.11
C ALA A 421 6.75 4.76 -11.98
N ARG A 422 6.25 4.64 -13.20
CA ARG A 422 6.20 5.69 -14.22
C ARG A 422 4.77 5.96 -14.60
N HIS A 423 4.57 7.11 -15.23
CA HIS A 423 3.31 7.44 -15.87
C HIS A 423 2.90 6.38 -16.90
N ASP A 424 1.62 6.35 -17.27
CA ASP A 424 1.10 5.41 -18.26
C ASP A 424 1.77 5.56 -19.64
N ARG A 425 1.72 4.49 -20.43
CA ARG A 425 2.41 4.39 -21.74
C ARG A 425 2.03 5.45 -22.75
N ALA A 426 0.86 6.10 -22.63
CA ALA A 426 0.50 7.20 -23.54
C ALA A 426 1.36 8.45 -23.29
N ASN A 427 1.75 8.67 -22.04
CA ASN A 427 2.57 9.80 -21.62
C ASN A 427 4.07 9.47 -21.63
N ASP A 428 4.44 8.25 -21.19
CA ASP A 428 5.82 7.76 -21.16
C ASP A 428 6.00 6.54 -22.08
N ASN A 429 6.24 6.82 -23.37
CA ASN A 429 6.27 5.80 -24.42
C ASN A 429 7.68 5.36 -24.83
N THR A 430 8.73 5.96 -24.28
CA THR A 430 10.11 5.75 -24.74
C THR A 430 11.03 5.08 -23.71
N ASP A 431 10.78 5.27 -22.42
CA ASP A 431 11.68 4.79 -21.37
C ASP A 431 10.98 3.78 -20.45
N GLY A 432 11.30 2.50 -20.65
CA GLY A 432 10.92 1.39 -19.75
C GLY A 432 11.99 1.11 -18.70
N ALA A 433 12.67 2.13 -18.20
CA ALA A 433 13.75 1.94 -17.21
C ALA A 433 13.19 2.09 -15.78
N PRO A 434 13.53 1.18 -14.83
CA PRO A 434 14.37 0.00 -15.00
C PRO A 434 13.65 -1.22 -15.60
N PHE A 435 12.32 -1.19 -15.74
CA PHE A 435 11.53 -2.31 -16.27
C PHE A 435 10.52 -1.89 -17.33
N ASP A 436 10.40 -2.63 -18.43
CA ASP A 436 9.47 -2.30 -19.52
C ASP A 436 7.99 -2.32 -19.10
N TYR A 437 7.64 -2.82 -17.92
CA TYR A 437 6.26 -2.85 -17.42
C TYR A 437 5.98 -1.78 -16.35
N ASN A 438 6.92 -0.91 -15.99
CA ASN A 438 6.78 -0.04 -14.83
C ASN A 438 5.83 1.16 -14.98
N HIS A 439 4.81 1.04 -15.80
CA HIS A 439 3.90 2.13 -16.17
C HIS A 439 2.53 2.01 -15.52
N GLY A 440 1.90 3.16 -15.30
CA GLY A 440 0.46 3.27 -15.07
C GLY A 440 -0.38 2.72 -16.22
N TYR A 441 -1.70 2.66 -16.00
CA TYR A 441 -2.64 2.13 -16.97
C TYR A 441 -3.86 3.03 -17.09
N VAL A 442 -4.33 3.21 -18.32
CA VAL A 442 -5.51 3.99 -18.67
C VAL A 442 -6.41 3.12 -19.54
N ASP A 443 -7.67 3.01 -19.14
CA ASP A 443 -8.73 2.40 -19.93
C ASP A 443 -9.87 3.40 -20.13
N SER A 444 -9.71 4.24 -21.16
CA SER A 444 -10.72 5.23 -21.52
C SER A 444 -12.01 4.60 -22.09
N SER A 445 -12.01 3.30 -22.43
CA SER A 445 -13.24 2.61 -22.85
C SER A 445 -14.17 2.36 -21.67
N ASN A 446 -13.57 2.02 -20.52
CA ASN A 446 -14.27 1.84 -19.25
C ASN A 446 -14.23 3.09 -18.35
N GLY A 447 -13.56 4.16 -18.79
CA GLY A 447 -13.56 5.49 -18.17
C GLY A 447 -12.75 5.60 -16.88
N PHE A 448 -11.69 4.78 -16.73
CA PHE A 448 -10.82 4.81 -15.56
C PHE A 448 -9.33 4.85 -15.88
N LYS A 449 -8.55 5.27 -14.90
CA LYS A 449 -7.09 5.20 -14.88
C LYS A 449 -6.58 4.75 -13.52
N THR A 450 -5.45 4.04 -13.48
CA THR A 450 -4.76 3.70 -12.23
C THR A 450 -4.07 4.92 -11.64
N ILE A 451 -3.52 4.80 -10.43
CA ILE A 451 -2.87 5.90 -9.69
C ILE A 451 -1.80 6.59 -10.52
N MET A 452 -0.98 5.82 -11.26
CA MET A 452 0.07 6.38 -12.13
C MET A 452 -0.44 6.85 -13.50
N GLY A 453 -1.74 6.76 -13.78
CA GLY A 453 -2.32 7.20 -15.05
C GLY A 453 -2.51 8.72 -15.12
N THR A 454 -2.26 9.29 -16.30
CA THR A 454 -2.22 10.75 -16.54
C THR A 454 -3.42 11.29 -17.32
N SER A 455 -4.32 10.44 -17.84
CA SER A 455 -5.50 10.89 -18.59
C SER A 455 -6.51 11.66 -17.73
N SER A 456 -7.57 12.20 -18.34
CA SER A 456 -8.68 12.83 -17.60
C SER A 456 -9.72 11.84 -17.07
N ASP A 457 -9.50 10.54 -17.22
CA ASP A 457 -10.40 9.49 -16.76
C ASP A 457 -10.45 9.41 -15.22
N THR A 458 -11.46 8.73 -14.67
CA THR A 458 -11.60 8.59 -13.21
C THR A 458 -10.42 7.82 -12.64
N ARG A 459 -9.65 8.43 -11.74
CA ARG A 459 -8.57 7.73 -11.03
C ARG A 459 -9.16 6.76 -10.01
N ILE A 460 -8.77 5.49 -10.10
CA ILE A 460 -9.15 4.44 -9.14
C ILE A 460 -8.05 4.21 -8.12
N SER A 461 -8.40 3.67 -6.95
CA SER A 461 -7.46 3.30 -5.87
C SER A 461 -6.74 1.99 -6.19
N ASN A 462 -6.11 1.94 -7.36
CA ASN A 462 -5.32 0.82 -7.85
C ASN A 462 -4.08 1.34 -8.57
N PHE A 463 -2.95 0.72 -8.35
CA PHE A 463 -1.81 0.68 -9.27
C PHE A 463 -2.04 -0.37 -10.37
N SER A 464 -1.28 -0.30 -11.46
CA SER A 464 -1.48 -1.21 -12.58
C SER A 464 -1.12 -2.65 -12.26
N ASN A 465 -2.02 -3.58 -12.61
CA ASN A 465 -1.81 -5.01 -12.50
C ASN A 465 -2.74 -5.75 -13.50
N PRO A 466 -2.22 -6.46 -14.51
CA PRO A 466 -3.03 -7.19 -15.49
C PRO A 466 -3.89 -8.32 -14.88
N ASN A 467 -3.55 -8.79 -13.68
CA ASN A 467 -4.26 -9.87 -12.99
C ASN A 467 -5.39 -9.38 -12.07
N VAL A 468 -5.52 -8.06 -11.89
CA VAL A 468 -6.60 -7.45 -11.10
C VAL A 468 -7.64 -6.86 -12.03
N LEU A 469 -8.91 -7.09 -11.69
CA LEU A 469 -10.05 -6.56 -12.44
C LEU A 469 -10.71 -5.42 -11.67
N PHE A 470 -11.04 -4.35 -12.37
CA PHE A 470 -11.91 -3.27 -11.92
C PHE A 470 -13.14 -3.23 -12.82
N GLY A 471 -14.32 -3.53 -12.27
CA GLY A 471 -15.55 -3.63 -13.06
C GLY A 471 -15.53 -4.68 -14.18
N GLY A 472 -14.70 -5.72 -14.03
CA GLY A 472 -14.49 -6.77 -15.03
C GLY A 472 -13.47 -6.42 -16.11
N ALA A 473 -12.95 -5.17 -16.14
CA ALA A 473 -11.84 -4.76 -16.99
C ALA A 473 -10.50 -4.94 -16.26
N VAL A 474 -9.45 -5.33 -16.99
CA VAL A 474 -8.09 -5.44 -16.43
C VAL A 474 -7.57 -4.08 -16.00
N THR A 475 -6.76 -4.01 -14.95
CA THR A 475 -6.15 -2.75 -14.50
C THR A 475 -4.70 -2.57 -14.97
N GLY A 476 -4.25 -3.38 -15.92
CA GLY A 476 -2.89 -3.33 -16.45
C GLY A 476 -2.70 -4.15 -17.71
N VAL A 477 -1.46 -4.21 -18.18
CA VAL A 477 -1.03 -4.98 -19.35
C VAL A 477 0.17 -5.83 -18.95
N ALA A 478 0.16 -7.10 -19.34
CA ALA A 478 1.16 -8.07 -18.91
C ALA A 478 2.59 -7.73 -19.36
N GLU A 479 3.57 -8.16 -18.57
CA GLU A 479 4.98 -8.12 -18.96
C GLU A 479 5.19 -8.86 -20.30
N GLY A 480 6.03 -8.29 -21.17
CA GLY A 480 6.32 -8.83 -22.50
C GLY A 480 5.42 -8.28 -23.61
N ASP A 481 4.29 -7.68 -23.28
CA ASP A 481 3.49 -6.93 -24.25
C ASP A 481 4.12 -5.56 -24.56
N PRO A 482 3.99 -5.02 -25.79
CA PRO A 482 4.60 -3.73 -26.16
C PRO A 482 4.15 -2.52 -25.34
N LEU A 483 2.98 -2.62 -24.69
CA LEU A 483 2.41 -1.58 -23.84
C LEU A 483 2.27 -2.07 -22.39
N ALA A 484 3.17 -2.93 -21.94
CA ALA A 484 3.16 -3.48 -20.59
C ALA A 484 3.03 -2.39 -19.51
N ALA A 485 2.19 -2.69 -18.52
CA ALA A 485 1.81 -1.81 -17.41
C ALA A 485 1.44 -2.69 -16.20
N ASP A 486 2.42 -2.96 -15.35
CA ASP A 486 2.33 -3.77 -14.13
C ASP A 486 3.20 -3.14 -13.03
N ASN A 487 2.71 -2.05 -12.43
CA ASN A 487 3.36 -1.40 -11.30
C ASN A 487 3.50 -2.35 -10.10
N ARG A 488 2.64 -3.37 -9.96
CA ARG A 488 2.81 -4.39 -8.93
C ARG A 488 4.17 -5.09 -9.05
N LEU A 489 4.56 -5.55 -10.24
CA LEU A 489 5.90 -6.13 -10.44
C LEU A 489 7.01 -5.12 -10.14
N THR A 490 6.81 -3.85 -10.52
CA THR A 490 7.78 -2.78 -10.25
C THR A 490 8.03 -2.68 -8.76
N PHE A 491 6.98 -2.55 -7.96
CA PHE A 491 7.08 -2.45 -6.51
C PHE A 491 7.65 -3.71 -5.88
N GLN A 492 7.29 -4.89 -6.35
CA GLN A 492 7.87 -6.14 -5.86
C GLN A 492 9.39 -6.20 -6.11
N ASN A 493 9.86 -5.66 -7.22
CA ASN A 493 11.27 -5.65 -7.58
C ASN A 493 12.07 -4.49 -6.97
N THR A 494 11.41 -3.43 -6.50
CA THR A 494 12.08 -2.31 -5.83
C THR A 494 11.98 -2.35 -4.31
N SER A 495 10.96 -3.00 -3.73
CA SER A 495 10.67 -2.92 -2.29
C SER A 495 11.85 -3.28 -1.41
N LEU A 496 12.58 -4.36 -1.72
CA LEU A 496 13.74 -4.78 -0.93
C LEU A 496 14.90 -3.77 -0.99
N THR A 497 15.11 -3.13 -2.13
CA THR A 497 16.17 -2.13 -2.27
C THR A 497 15.80 -0.85 -1.53
N VAL A 498 14.54 -0.43 -1.65
CA VAL A 498 14.04 0.80 -1.03
C VAL A 498 13.93 0.64 0.48
N SER A 499 13.44 -0.50 0.99
CA SER A 499 13.34 -0.79 2.43
C SER A 499 14.69 -0.83 3.15
N ASN A 500 15.79 -0.82 2.41
CA ASN A 500 17.15 -0.84 2.95
C ASN A 500 17.89 0.47 2.65
N PHE A 501 17.17 1.54 2.29
CA PHE A 501 17.76 2.87 2.15
C PHE A 501 18.20 3.42 3.49
N ARG A 502 17.44 3.13 4.54
CA ARG A 502 17.88 3.22 5.93
C ARG A 502 17.62 1.88 6.60
N GLN A 503 18.15 1.74 7.81
CA GLN A 503 17.86 0.56 8.60
C GLN A 503 16.76 0.93 9.58
N ALA A 504 15.72 0.11 9.66
CA ALA A 504 14.62 0.35 10.59
C ALA A 504 15.14 0.47 12.03
N ILE A 505 14.78 1.57 12.71
CA ILE A 505 15.14 1.82 14.12
C ILE A 505 14.23 1.03 15.05
N ASP A 506 12.96 0.88 14.67
CA ASP A 506 11.97 0.02 15.32
C ASP A 506 11.76 -1.22 14.44
N SER A 507 12.76 -2.09 14.34
CA SER A 507 12.58 -3.41 13.75
C SER A 507 11.89 -4.28 14.81
N PRO A 508 10.54 -4.41 14.82
CA PRO A 508 9.86 -5.02 15.93
C PRO A 508 9.88 -6.52 15.66
N SER A 509 10.79 -7.23 16.33
CA SER A 509 10.54 -8.66 16.60
C SER A 509 9.27 -8.86 17.43
N ASN A 510 8.66 -7.79 17.97
CA ASN A 510 7.34 -7.79 18.61
C ASN A 510 6.83 -6.34 18.66
N GLN A 511 5.92 -5.93 17.77
CA GLN A 511 4.80 -5.00 17.98
C GLN A 511 4.01 -4.88 16.66
N ALA A 512 2.78 -5.40 16.69
CA ALA A 512 1.72 -5.23 15.69
C ALA A 512 2.06 -5.63 14.23
N PHE A 513 2.36 -6.91 14.02
CA PHE A 513 2.00 -7.57 12.76
C PHE A 513 0.48 -7.75 12.72
N ALA A 514 -0.23 -6.67 12.44
CA ALA A 514 -1.65 -6.73 12.16
C ALA A 514 -1.90 -6.26 10.73
N SER A 515 -1.75 -7.22 9.81
CA SER A 515 -2.62 -7.32 8.64
C SER A 515 -2.68 -6.12 7.68
N ILE A 516 -1.60 -5.76 6.98
CA ILE A 516 -1.72 -5.15 5.64
C ILE A 516 -0.68 -5.72 4.64
N VAL A 517 -0.36 -7.01 4.70
CA VAL A 517 0.29 -7.68 3.55
C VAL A 517 -0.66 -8.78 3.09
N PRO A 518 -1.02 -8.89 1.79
CA PRO A 518 -1.93 -9.92 1.31
C PRO A 518 -1.35 -11.34 1.41
N PHE A 519 -0.11 -11.50 1.88
CA PHE A 519 0.40 -12.79 2.34
C PHE A 519 0.68 -12.75 3.83
N SER A 520 -0.21 -13.39 4.58
CA SER A 520 0.14 -13.97 5.87
C SER A 520 1.43 -14.78 5.72
N ASN A 521 2.26 -14.80 6.77
CA ASN A 521 3.33 -15.78 6.97
C ASN A 521 2.89 -17.23 6.67
N SER A 522 1.58 -17.49 6.75
CA SER A 522 0.92 -18.75 6.35
C SER A 522 1.07 -19.14 4.88
N ASN A 523 1.39 -18.21 3.96
CA ASN A 523 1.33 -18.44 2.51
C ASN A 523 2.70 -18.24 1.82
N ARG A 524 3.80 -18.24 2.60
CA ARG A 524 5.18 -18.00 2.13
C ARG A 524 6.03 -19.24 2.35
N VAL A 525 7.03 -19.43 1.50
CA VAL A 525 8.06 -20.49 1.67
C VAL A 525 9.43 -19.84 1.75
N ILE A 526 10.21 -20.23 2.75
CA ILE A 526 11.56 -19.69 2.99
C ILE A 526 12.59 -20.82 2.87
N SER A 527 13.74 -20.51 2.28
CA SER A 527 14.95 -21.31 2.49
C SER A 527 16.00 -20.47 3.18
N PRO A 528 16.58 -20.92 4.31
CA PRO A 528 17.52 -20.12 5.09
C PRO A 528 18.87 -19.95 4.39
N TYR A 529 19.14 -20.69 3.31
CA TYR A 529 20.43 -20.68 2.66
C TYR A 529 20.37 -20.90 1.14
N TRP A 530 21.00 -20.01 0.40
CA TRP A 530 21.46 -20.21 -0.97
C TRP A 530 22.91 -19.72 -1.08
N GLN A 531 23.68 -20.24 -2.04
CA GLN A 531 24.98 -19.68 -2.41
C GLN A 531 25.24 -19.76 -3.92
N SER A 532 26.13 -18.88 -4.40
CA SER A 532 26.66 -18.92 -5.77
C SER A 532 28.08 -18.35 -5.82
N ASP A 533 29.00 -19.04 -6.48
CA ASP A 533 30.38 -18.59 -6.69
C ASP A 533 31.03 -19.21 -7.94
N SER A 534 32.38 -19.18 -8.02
CA SER A 534 33.12 -19.77 -9.14
C SER A 534 33.05 -21.31 -9.20
N SER A 535 32.65 -21.96 -8.11
CA SER A 535 32.69 -23.40 -7.89
C SER A 535 31.39 -23.98 -7.33
N SER A 536 30.35 -23.18 -7.21
CA SER A 536 29.07 -23.58 -6.63
C SER A 536 27.91 -22.75 -7.13
N TYR A 537 26.72 -23.35 -7.09
CA TYR A 537 25.45 -22.72 -7.42
C TYR A 537 24.33 -23.36 -6.59
N SER A 538 23.19 -22.68 -6.52
CA SER A 538 21.98 -23.24 -5.89
C SER A 538 21.01 -23.72 -6.95
N PHE A 539 20.42 -24.89 -6.73
CA PHE A 539 19.37 -25.47 -7.56
C PHE A 539 18.11 -25.66 -6.74
N ILE A 540 16.96 -25.35 -7.34
CA ILE A 540 15.64 -25.50 -6.73
C ILE A 540 14.71 -26.11 -7.77
N ALA A 541 13.90 -27.07 -7.36
CA ALA A 541 12.79 -27.63 -8.10
C ALA A 541 11.50 -27.34 -7.34
N VAL A 542 10.53 -26.77 -8.05
CA VAL A 542 9.19 -26.49 -7.52
C VAL A 542 8.20 -27.32 -8.33
N THR A 543 7.48 -28.22 -7.67
CA THR A 543 6.60 -29.19 -8.32
C THR A 543 5.16 -29.02 -7.86
N HIS A 544 4.23 -29.06 -8.82
CA HIS A 544 2.80 -29.05 -8.51
C HIS A 544 2.29 -30.48 -8.27
N PRO A 545 1.87 -30.84 -7.04
CA PRO A 545 1.44 -32.21 -6.71
C PRO A 545 0.04 -32.57 -7.24
N SER A 546 -0.69 -31.59 -7.79
CA SER A 546 -1.99 -31.79 -8.44
C SER A 546 -3.08 -32.34 -7.51
N LEU A 547 -3.07 -31.85 -6.27
CA LEU A 547 -4.11 -32.16 -5.30
C LEU A 547 -5.44 -31.53 -5.72
N THR A 548 -6.56 -32.20 -5.39
CA THR A 548 -7.91 -31.82 -5.83
C THR A 548 -8.38 -30.45 -5.37
N SER A 549 -7.74 -29.87 -4.34
CA SER A 549 -8.06 -28.54 -3.83
C SER A 549 -7.19 -27.45 -4.46
N MET A 550 -6.12 -27.78 -5.18
CA MET A 550 -5.22 -26.79 -5.77
C MET A 550 -5.74 -26.28 -7.11
N ALA A 551 -5.48 -25.00 -7.40
CA ALA A 551 -5.67 -24.47 -8.74
C ALA A 551 -4.77 -25.21 -9.73
N SER A 552 -5.18 -25.32 -10.99
CA SER A 552 -4.38 -25.99 -12.03
C SER A 552 -3.07 -25.27 -12.36
N GLN A 553 -2.92 -24.02 -11.90
CA GLN A 553 -1.78 -23.15 -12.13
C GLN A 553 -1.52 -22.30 -10.88
N ILE A 554 -0.30 -22.38 -10.35
CA ILE A 554 0.11 -21.59 -9.19
C ILE A 554 1.32 -20.74 -9.60
N GLY A 555 1.16 -19.42 -9.50
CA GLY A 555 2.25 -18.47 -9.74
C GLY A 555 3.16 -18.37 -8.52
N VAL A 556 4.46 -18.43 -8.74
CA VAL A 556 5.51 -18.34 -7.73
C VAL A 556 6.45 -17.18 -8.07
N ILE A 557 6.85 -16.42 -7.06
CA ILE A 557 7.92 -15.42 -7.14
C ILE A 557 9.06 -15.89 -6.26
N VAL A 558 10.28 -15.97 -6.78
CA VAL A 558 11.49 -16.38 -6.07
C VAL A 558 12.44 -15.20 -5.99
N ARG A 559 12.86 -14.84 -4.79
CA ARG A 559 13.83 -13.79 -4.49
C ARG A 559 15.05 -14.41 -3.81
N ALA A 560 16.23 -14.25 -4.42
CA ALA A 560 17.50 -14.57 -3.80
C ALA A 560 18.02 -13.34 -3.07
N ILE A 561 18.06 -13.38 -1.74
CA ILE A 561 18.42 -12.24 -0.91
C ILE A 561 19.80 -12.51 -0.30
N LYS A 562 20.75 -11.59 -0.48
CA LYS A 562 22.10 -11.69 0.12
C LYS A 562 22.04 -11.38 1.62
N ASN A 563 23.08 -11.72 2.38
CA ASN A 563 23.15 -11.35 3.80
C ASN A 563 23.14 -9.84 4.05
N ASP A 564 23.49 -9.03 3.05
CA ASP A 564 23.41 -7.57 3.11
C ASP A 564 21.99 -7.03 2.86
N GLY A 565 21.00 -7.91 2.76
CA GLY A 565 19.59 -7.56 2.54
C GLY A 565 19.22 -7.27 1.10
N THR A 566 20.17 -7.14 0.17
CA THR A 566 19.85 -6.79 -1.23
C THR A 566 19.64 -8.01 -2.11
N LEU A 567 18.89 -7.85 -3.21
CA LEU A 567 18.66 -8.94 -4.17
C LEU A 567 19.98 -9.36 -4.86
N PHE A 568 20.15 -10.67 -5.00
CA PHE A 568 21.11 -11.24 -5.93
C PHE A 568 20.46 -11.36 -7.31
N GLY A 569 20.83 -10.46 -8.23
CA GLY A 569 20.18 -10.38 -9.54
C GLY A 569 18.76 -9.82 -9.42
N SER A 570 17.85 -10.29 -10.28
CA SER A 570 16.43 -9.93 -10.26
C SER A 570 15.60 -11.09 -9.73
N ALA A 571 14.48 -10.78 -9.06
CA ALA A 571 13.51 -11.79 -8.70
C ALA A 571 12.99 -12.53 -9.95
N LYS A 572 12.60 -13.79 -9.79
CA LYS A 572 12.00 -14.58 -10.86
C LYS A 572 10.58 -14.95 -10.55
N SER A 573 9.66 -14.58 -11.44
CA SER A 573 8.26 -14.98 -11.38
C SER A 573 7.97 -15.98 -12.49
N PHE A 574 7.27 -17.06 -12.16
CA PHE A 574 6.87 -18.09 -13.09
C PHE A 574 5.60 -18.79 -12.61
N THR A 575 4.96 -19.55 -13.50
CA THR A 575 3.79 -20.37 -13.16
C THR A 575 4.18 -21.84 -13.13
N VAL A 576 3.72 -22.55 -12.11
CA VAL A 576 3.83 -24.00 -11.99
C VAL A 576 2.48 -24.61 -12.36
N ASP A 577 2.44 -25.25 -13.52
CA ASP A 577 1.26 -25.96 -14.00
C ASP A 577 1.06 -27.28 -13.25
N SER A 578 -0.18 -27.76 -13.22
CA SER A 578 -0.53 -29.06 -12.65
C SER A 578 0.36 -30.18 -13.23
N SER A 579 1.01 -30.92 -12.33
CA SER A 579 1.92 -32.04 -12.62
C SER A 579 3.23 -31.61 -13.30
N ALA A 580 3.52 -30.32 -13.37
CA ALA A 580 4.78 -29.79 -13.86
C ALA A 580 5.77 -29.53 -12.72
N THR A 581 7.05 -29.48 -13.12
CA THR A 581 8.16 -29.08 -12.25
C THR A 581 8.93 -27.95 -12.92
N ASN A 582 8.99 -26.81 -12.27
CA ASN A 582 9.84 -25.70 -12.68
C ASN A 582 11.18 -25.79 -11.95
N ARG A 583 12.27 -25.44 -12.63
CA ARG A 583 13.64 -25.53 -12.12
C ARG A 583 14.23 -24.15 -12.06
N ILE A 584 14.76 -23.75 -10.91
CA ILE A 584 15.44 -22.47 -10.71
C ILE A 584 16.91 -22.72 -10.42
N PHE A 585 17.77 -21.95 -11.06
CA PHE A 585 19.19 -21.88 -10.74
C PHE A 585 19.56 -20.48 -10.27
N ILE A 586 20.27 -20.42 -9.15
CA ILE A 586 20.89 -19.18 -8.64
C ILE A 586 22.38 -19.30 -8.88
N VAL A 587 22.88 -18.50 -9.83
CA VAL A 587 24.18 -18.73 -10.43
C VAL A 587 24.85 -17.41 -10.83
N ARG A 588 26.19 -17.37 -10.84
CA ARG A 588 26.93 -16.21 -11.36
C ARG A 588 26.70 -16.05 -12.87
N SER A 589 26.66 -14.81 -13.34
CA SER A 589 26.46 -14.46 -14.76
C SER A 589 27.51 -15.07 -15.72
N SER A 590 28.71 -15.34 -15.23
CA SER A 590 29.83 -15.87 -16.03
C SER A 590 29.93 -17.41 -16.03
N HIS A 591 28.89 -18.12 -15.59
CA HIS A 591 28.92 -19.57 -15.48
C HIS A 591 28.97 -20.26 -16.86
N PRO A 592 29.89 -21.22 -17.08
CA PRO A 592 30.18 -21.75 -18.42
C PRO A 592 29.03 -22.59 -19.01
N ILE A 593 28.26 -23.26 -18.17
CA ILE A 593 27.21 -24.21 -18.60
C ILE A 593 25.80 -23.70 -18.26
N ILE A 594 25.54 -23.39 -17.00
CA ILE A 594 24.24 -22.87 -16.52
C ILE A 594 24.10 -21.38 -16.88
N ASN A 595 23.56 -21.10 -18.06
CA ASN A 595 23.27 -19.76 -18.56
C ASN A 595 22.11 -19.81 -19.55
N SER A 596 21.56 -18.64 -19.88
CA SER A 596 20.38 -18.50 -20.76
C SER A 596 20.60 -18.95 -22.20
N THR A 597 21.85 -19.15 -22.64
CA THR A 597 22.15 -19.67 -23.98
C THR A 597 22.10 -21.20 -24.02
N SER A 598 22.46 -21.85 -22.91
CA SER A 598 22.52 -23.31 -22.81
C SER A 598 21.25 -23.94 -22.24
N LEU A 599 20.51 -23.22 -21.41
CA LEU A 599 19.28 -23.69 -20.75
C LEU A 599 18.14 -22.72 -21.03
N THR A 600 17.09 -23.21 -21.70
CA THR A 600 15.90 -22.41 -22.06
C THR A 600 14.67 -22.73 -21.21
N ASP A 601 14.63 -23.91 -20.59
CA ASP A 601 13.45 -24.44 -19.89
C ASP A 601 13.63 -24.38 -18.36
N VAL A 602 14.33 -23.33 -17.89
CA VAL A 602 14.67 -23.13 -16.48
C VAL A 602 14.60 -21.64 -16.14
N GLU A 603 14.37 -21.35 -14.87
CA GLU A 603 14.46 -20.00 -14.32
C GLU A 603 15.89 -19.71 -13.87
N LEU A 604 16.41 -18.54 -14.22
CA LEU A 604 17.78 -18.15 -13.94
C LEU A 604 17.82 -16.85 -13.12
N ILE A 605 18.25 -16.94 -11.86
CA ILE A 605 18.61 -15.78 -11.06
C ILE A 605 20.12 -15.59 -11.18
N THR A 606 20.52 -14.60 -11.98
CA THR A 606 21.94 -14.32 -12.27
C THR A 606 22.42 -13.00 -11.72
N GLY A 607 23.59 -13.00 -11.07
CA GLY A 607 24.27 -11.81 -10.56
C GLY A 607 25.76 -11.78 -10.93
N ASN A 608 26.34 -10.58 -10.92
CA ASN A 608 27.78 -10.39 -11.13
C ASN A 608 28.52 -10.50 -9.79
N SER A 609 29.18 -11.62 -9.48
CA SER A 609 29.99 -11.69 -8.26
C SER A 609 30.97 -12.87 -8.13
N THR A 610 31.88 -12.68 -7.17
CA THR A 610 32.56 -13.69 -6.33
C THR A 610 31.54 -14.46 -5.45
N PHE A 611 31.99 -15.21 -4.43
CA PHE A 611 31.11 -15.94 -3.51
C PHE A 611 30.05 -15.04 -2.86
N GLN A 612 28.78 -15.42 -3.02
CA GLN A 612 27.61 -14.79 -2.43
C GLN A 612 26.71 -15.86 -1.82
N HIS A 613 26.04 -15.50 -0.73
CA HIS A 613 25.05 -16.34 -0.08
C HIS A 613 24.02 -15.50 0.68
N GLY A 614 22.92 -16.13 1.06
CA GLY A 614 21.89 -15.55 1.93
C GLY A 614 20.67 -16.44 1.97
N PHE A 615 19.47 -15.86 2.01
CA PHE A 615 18.22 -16.59 2.17
C PHE A 615 17.30 -16.41 0.95
N LEU A 616 16.33 -17.32 0.80
CA LEU A 616 15.36 -17.30 -0.29
C LEU A 616 13.97 -16.98 0.23
N HIS A 617 13.32 -16.03 -0.43
CA HIS A 617 11.90 -15.74 -0.23
C HIS A 617 11.13 -16.23 -1.45
N LEU A 618 10.18 -17.14 -1.23
CA LEU A 618 9.24 -17.60 -2.24
C LEU A 618 7.84 -17.14 -1.86
N ASN A 619 7.16 -16.40 -2.73
CA ASN A 619 5.84 -15.82 -2.51
C ASN A 619 4.84 -16.25 -3.61
N PRO A 620 3.52 -16.29 -3.32
CA PRO A 620 2.52 -16.42 -4.35
C PRO A 620 2.51 -15.20 -5.27
N VAL A 621 2.21 -15.40 -6.55
CA VAL A 621 1.84 -14.30 -7.45
C VAL A 621 0.40 -13.84 -7.15
N ALA A 622 -0.47 -14.76 -6.76
CA ALA A 622 -1.88 -14.48 -6.54
C ALA A 622 -2.10 -13.77 -5.21
N SER A 623 -2.62 -12.54 -5.21
CA SER A 623 -2.85 -11.72 -4.00
C SER A 623 -3.79 -12.36 -2.96
N ASN A 624 -4.68 -13.27 -3.37
CA ASN A 624 -5.55 -14.02 -2.46
C ASN A 624 -5.43 -15.52 -2.74
N PRO A 625 -4.38 -16.19 -2.24
CA PRO A 625 -4.06 -17.56 -2.63
C PRO A 625 -5.01 -18.58 -2.00
N ASN A 626 -5.83 -18.13 -1.03
CA ASN A 626 -6.83 -18.92 -0.32
C ASN A 626 -8.23 -18.91 -0.94
N ILE A 627 -8.47 -18.12 -1.99
CA ILE A 627 -9.79 -18.04 -2.64
C ILE A 627 -9.93 -19.13 -3.72
N SER A 628 -11.03 -19.89 -3.64
CA SER A 628 -11.20 -21.23 -4.24
C SER A 628 -12.15 -21.29 -5.46
N VAL A 629 -12.37 -20.21 -6.20
CA VAL A 629 -13.26 -20.27 -7.40
C VAL A 629 -12.76 -21.31 -8.42
N ASP A 630 -11.43 -21.43 -8.56
CA ASP A 630 -10.76 -22.45 -9.39
C ASP A 630 -9.74 -23.31 -8.61
N GLY A 631 -9.79 -23.29 -7.27
CA GLY A 631 -8.84 -23.97 -6.36
C GLY A 631 -7.80 -23.04 -5.71
N PHE A 632 -7.11 -23.53 -4.68
CA PHE A 632 -6.08 -22.81 -3.91
C PHE A 632 -4.85 -22.50 -4.77
N ARG A 633 -4.42 -21.24 -4.77
CA ARG A 633 -3.18 -20.76 -5.42
C ARG A 633 -2.06 -20.51 -4.41
N ASP A 634 -2.12 -21.21 -3.28
CA ASP A 634 -1.16 -21.14 -2.20
C ASP A 634 0.11 -21.93 -2.54
N ILE A 635 1.25 -21.24 -2.50
CA ILE A 635 2.54 -21.80 -2.82
C ILE A 635 3.06 -22.75 -1.74
N THR A 636 2.54 -22.71 -0.50
CA THR A 636 2.91 -23.67 0.55
C THR A 636 2.45 -25.09 0.24
N ARG A 637 1.49 -25.23 -0.70
CA ARG A 637 0.99 -26.51 -1.19
C ARG A 637 1.80 -27.08 -2.36
N LEU A 638 2.79 -26.35 -2.86
CA LEU A 638 3.76 -26.85 -3.83
C LEU A 638 4.83 -27.67 -3.12
N SER A 639 5.44 -28.60 -3.84
CA SER A 639 6.57 -29.37 -3.32
C SER A 639 7.89 -28.71 -3.72
N TYR A 640 8.75 -28.48 -2.73
CA TYR A 640 10.06 -27.86 -2.91
C TYR A 640 11.15 -28.89 -2.64
N TRP A 641 12.14 -28.91 -3.53
CA TRP A 641 13.40 -29.60 -3.31
C TRP A 641 14.52 -28.72 -3.82
N GLY A 642 15.63 -28.65 -3.10
CA GLY A 642 16.77 -27.85 -3.52
C GLY A 642 18.07 -28.38 -2.97
N ALA A 643 19.15 -27.94 -3.59
CA ALA A 643 20.49 -28.30 -3.18
C ALA A 643 21.49 -27.20 -3.51
N ILE A 644 22.49 -27.08 -2.66
CA ILE A 644 23.73 -26.38 -2.98
C ILE A 644 24.65 -27.36 -3.69
N VAL A 645 25.04 -27.05 -4.91
CA VAL A 645 25.94 -27.88 -5.70
C VAL A 645 27.35 -27.29 -5.62
N VAL A 646 28.31 -28.09 -5.19
CA VAL A 646 29.75 -27.75 -5.17
C VAL A 646 30.42 -28.52 -6.30
N GLU A 647 30.72 -27.82 -7.39
CA GLU A 647 31.12 -28.40 -8.68
C GLU A 647 32.44 -29.18 -8.60
N ASN A 648 33.44 -28.63 -7.88
CA ASN A 648 34.77 -29.24 -7.79
C ASN A 648 34.78 -30.63 -7.12
N ASN A 649 33.76 -30.95 -6.32
CA ASN A 649 33.69 -32.21 -5.59
C ASN A 649 32.55 -33.12 -6.10
N THR A 650 31.72 -32.66 -7.05
CA THR A 650 30.45 -33.32 -7.43
C THR A 650 29.55 -33.64 -6.23
N THR A 651 29.73 -32.90 -5.12
CA THR A 651 28.95 -33.05 -3.89
C THR A 651 28.00 -31.89 -3.75
N GLY A 652 26.95 -32.09 -2.98
CA GLY A 652 26.04 -31.04 -2.59
C GLY A 652 25.35 -31.40 -1.29
N PHE A 653 24.71 -30.41 -0.68
CA PHE A 653 23.84 -30.62 0.46
C PHE A 653 22.44 -30.09 0.15
N ALA A 654 21.44 -30.77 0.71
CA ALA A 654 20.05 -30.38 0.51
C ALA A 654 19.80 -29.01 1.15
N MET A 655 18.98 -28.21 0.48
CA MET A 655 18.42 -27.00 1.04
C MET A 655 17.15 -27.36 1.81
N GLU A 656 17.04 -26.83 3.02
CA GLU A 656 15.81 -26.90 3.79
C GLU A 656 14.84 -25.82 3.28
N PHE A 657 13.57 -26.19 3.17
CA PHE A 657 12.49 -25.27 2.85
C PHE A 657 11.46 -25.35 3.96
N ILE A 658 11.07 -24.19 4.47
CA ILE A 658 10.08 -24.05 5.53
C ILE A 658 8.84 -23.41 4.90
N GLY A 659 7.74 -24.17 4.86
CA GLY A 659 6.40 -23.65 4.58
C GLY A 659 5.80 -23.05 5.86
N ASP A 660 4.83 -22.15 5.70
CA ASP A 660 4.02 -21.55 6.77
C ASP A 660 4.77 -21.16 8.07
N THR A 661 5.36 -19.96 8.09
CA THR A 661 6.18 -19.51 9.24
C THR A 661 5.37 -19.17 10.51
N HIS A 662 4.11 -19.63 10.62
CA HIS A 662 3.21 -19.39 11.77
C HIS A 662 3.06 -20.61 12.70
N ASP A 663 3.38 -21.84 12.27
CA ASP A 663 3.23 -23.06 13.08
C ASP A 663 4.53 -23.46 13.85
N SER A 664 5.65 -22.81 13.53
CA SER A 664 6.93 -23.01 14.23
C SER A 664 6.97 -22.39 15.64
N ALA A 665 5.92 -21.69 16.06
CA ALA A 665 5.68 -21.34 17.45
C ALA A 665 4.70 -22.35 18.07
N ALA A 666 5.20 -23.22 18.95
CA ALA A 666 4.41 -24.26 19.61
C ALA A 666 3.14 -23.71 20.29
N THR A 667 1.97 -23.87 19.67
CA THR A 667 0.67 -23.73 20.33
C THR A 667 0.25 -25.08 20.94
N PRO A 668 -0.18 -25.16 22.21
CA PRO A 668 -0.41 -26.42 22.91
C PRO A 668 -1.75 -27.11 22.63
N SER A 669 -2.45 -26.81 21.54
CA SER A 669 -3.72 -27.47 21.20
C SER A 669 -3.73 -28.00 19.77
N MET A 670 -3.41 -29.28 19.60
CA MET A 670 -3.71 -30.03 18.38
C MET A 670 -5.22 -30.22 18.25
N ALA A 671 -5.87 -29.35 17.49
CA ALA A 671 -7.24 -29.56 17.05
C ALA A 671 -7.45 -28.91 15.67
N ASP A 672 -6.64 -29.28 14.69
CA ASP A 672 -7.06 -29.11 13.30
C ASP A 672 -6.60 -30.28 12.43
N SER A 673 -7.53 -30.83 11.66
CA SER A 673 -7.42 -32.11 10.95
C SER A 673 -7.02 -31.95 9.48
N ALA A 674 -6.29 -30.89 9.13
CA ALA A 674 -5.76 -30.69 7.78
C ALA A 674 -4.36 -31.33 7.66
N ALA A 675 -4.16 -32.16 6.63
CA ALA A 675 -2.85 -32.73 6.34
C ALA A 675 -1.89 -31.64 5.83
N VAL A 676 -0.94 -31.24 6.67
CA VAL A 676 0.19 -30.40 6.30
C VAL A 676 1.19 -31.28 5.53
N SER A 677 1.58 -30.87 4.32
CA SER A 677 2.70 -31.50 3.61
C SER A 677 4.00 -30.81 4.00
N GLY A 678 4.54 -31.18 5.15
CA GLY A 678 5.94 -30.97 5.52
C GLY A 678 6.68 -32.29 5.47
N VAL A 679 7.96 -32.24 5.09
CA VAL A 679 8.83 -33.43 5.12
C VAL A 679 8.98 -33.87 6.59
N ASN A 680 8.48 -35.05 6.92
CA ASN A 680 8.83 -35.75 8.17
C ASN A 680 10.21 -36.38 8.06
#